data_AF-A0A6I0FET5-F1
#
_entry.id   AF-A0A6I0FET5-F1
#
_cell.length_a   1.000
_cell.length_b   1.000
_cell.length_c   1.000
_cell.angle_alpha   90.00
_cell.angle_beta   90.00
_cell.angle_gamma   90.00
#
_symmetry.space_group_name_H-M   'P 1'
#
loop_
_entity.id
_entity.type
_entity.pdbx_description
1 polymer ?
#
loop_
_entity_poly.entity_id
_entity_poly.type
_entity_poly.pdbx_seq_one_letter_code
_entity_poly.pdbx_strand_id
1 'polypeptide(L)'
;MKFRKTLSFLLALGLILSSFSFVSAGETIVVEEAVEVKNVDVKDSEMTNPTNTNLTQENAEGIMKFYIKNLFDIVVDDGYQVNVEYRQDWRNPEKHVWSMHGHKYDRVSSMSIEVSIDDETGKLTSIYKWEHSRDSDNSVTQYTKEELQEVAYEFLKKVNGELLDKVELQEEPFFRHYYHGNGLRPRNYHYNYVRKENGIVVSNDGINIAVDSGTGKIAHYSYNWSDVDFPQLDDVISVEEAKEIYKKELDLKLSYLPVRLKHYYHDSQPQEIKLVYTPNLEGGQMIDALTGEIITYTGEAAKNKVTIDVTPKQKEEFKALEKKELTKELDKNQVTELVESLVKELLQQEGKVRSTRYTSSNQRKLWNIDFTLEDNDYMHGYVSVDAETGNILRFHYYDHMMYDKYRMDSESGEEIIPVISQEDAYKKAIDVMVELYPDKLKDLQTEMTLYDFEHAPEYHFNFSRVVNDIEYPYNSISVSFNKMTGQLQGIYMNWHDAEFPKAEGLLSKDEVLSKYMDDSTLELMFTQIYSHHIRYKAPTIKLVYMNKGKDNYWHFRNIDAVTGEYLDWNGESIKEKKSKEENISSILEGHEAEKELKIIIDTGIVDLENFQLDSTVPRKEIIKMLVNAMGFSPYMVEDAEDLKITNIDKEDDYYQYLQGAVMYDLLENEEKDLKLDETVTREEFAEMLMKMVGMENVAKAKDIFVVPVEDADEIQPDKKGFVAIVYGLDIVEAQENNYNPNAPVTLIDVAIGIYRTYKNFNVHNYYY
;
A
#
# COMPACT_ATOMS: atom_id res chain seq x y z
N MET A 1 35.95 -36.69 34.97
CA MET A 1 35.03 -35.88 35.81
C MET A 1 35.47 -34.42 36.02
N LYS A 2 36.76 -34.05 35.90
CA LYS A 2 37.21 -32.64 35.97
C LYS A 2 37.22 -31.87 34.63
N PHE A 3 37.12 -32.54 33.49
CA PHE A 3 37.13 -31.88 32.16
C PHE A 3 35.75 -31.38 31.69
N ARG A 4 34.65 -31.91 32.25
CA ARG A 4 33.28 -31.46 31.93
C ARG A 4 32.86 -30.19 32.68
N LYS A 5 33.47 -29.87 33.82
CA LYS A 5 33.18 -28.63 34.57
C LYS A 5 33.90 -27.40 34.00
N THR A 6 35.04 -27.59 33.33
CA THR A 6 35.82 -26.50 32.72
C THR A 6 35.21 -26.01 31.40
N LEU A 7 34.51 -26.89 30.67
CA LEU A 7 33.84 -26.51 29.41
C LEU A 7 32.54 -25.74 29.66
N SER A 8 31.79 -26.07 30.72
CA SER A 8 30.60 -25.31 31.12
C SER A 8 30.93 -23.91 31.68
N PHE A 9 32.12 -23.71 32.27
CA PHE A 9 32.57 -22.40 32.73
C PHE A 9 33.04 -21.49 31.59
N LEU A 10 33.52 -22.05 30.48
CA LEU A 10 33.94 -21.29 29.29
C LEU A 10 32.75 -20.90 28.40
N LEU A 11 31.69 -21.70 28.33
CA LEU A 11 30.44 -21.31 27.65
C LEU A 11 29.65 -20.24 28.43
N ALA A 12 29.67 -20.28 29.77
CA ALA A 12 29.03 -19.24 30.59
C ALA A 12 29.78 -17.89 30.56
N LEU A 13 31.10 -17.88 30.34
CA LEU A 13 31.88 -16.65 30.23
C LEU A 13 31.72 -15.96 28.85
N GLY A 14 31.37 -16.72 27.80
CA GLY A 14 31.10 -16.19 26.46
C GLY A 14 29.77 -15.42 26.35
N LEU A 15 28.81 -15.69 27.24
CA LEU A 15 27.50 -15.04 27.27
C LEU A 15 27.42 -13.81 28.21
N ILE A 16 28.42 -13.61 29.07
CA ILE A 16 28.43 -12.51 30.07
C ILE A 16 29.26 -11.30 29.59
N LEU A 17 30.02 -11.42 28.50
CA LEU A 17 30.87 -10.34 27.97
C LEU A 17 30.27 -9.57 26.77
N SER A 18 29.06 -9.89 26.33
CA SER A 18 28.35 -9.15 25.26
C SER A 18 27.35 -8.09 25.75
N SER A 19 27.22 -7.89 27.07
CA SER A 19 26.16 -7.04 27.65
C SER A 19 26.63 -5.84 28.49
N PHE A 20 27.89 -5.41 28.37
CA PHE A 20 28.37 -4.17 29.01
C PHE A 20 28.74 -3.10 27.98
N SER A 21 27.74 -2.37 27.50
CA SER A 21 27.96 -1.02 26.95
C SER A 21 28.06 -0.04 28.10
N PHE A 22 29.26 0.51 28.32
CA PHE A 22 29.49 1.61 29.24
C PHE A 22 28.74 2.85 28.76
N VAL A 23 27.82 3.35 29.58
CA VAL A 23 27.35 4.74 29.49
C VAL A 23 28.52 5.64 29.90
N SER A 24 29.15 6.32 28.95
CA SER A 24 30.01 7.47 29.26
C SER A 24 29.21 8.76 29.09
N ALA A 25 29.01 9.46 30.20
CA ALA A 25 28.43 10.79 30.21
C ALA A 25 29.39 11.80 29.55
N GLY A 26 28.84 12.61 28.64
CA GLY A 26 29.18 14.00 28.38
C GLY A 26 30.60 14.33 27.92
N GLU A 27 30.79 14.40 26.61
CA GLU A 27 31.71 15.38 26.03
C GLU A 27 30.95 16.33 25.10
N THR A 28 31.03 17.61 25.44
CA THR A 28 30.56 18.72 24.63
C THR A 28 31.49 18.86 23.43
N ILE A 29 31.01 18.54 22.23
CA ILE A 29 31.76 18.80 20.99
C ILE A 29 31.52 20.27 20.62
N VAL A 30 32.57 21.08 20.79
CA VAL A 30 32.66 22.42 20.20
C VAL A 30 32.83 22.23 18.69
N VAL A 31 31.94 22.83 17.90
CA VAL A 31 32.07 22.93 16.45
C VAL A 31 33.15 23.96 16.17
N GLU A 32 34.29 23.52 15.63
CA GLU A 32 35.32 24.41 15.10
C GLU A 32 35.20 24.48 13.57
N GLU A 33 35.32 25.70 13.04
CA GLU A 33 35.09 26.10 11.65
C GLU A 33 35.90 25.32 10.62
N ALA A 34 35.33 25.27 9.41
CA ALA A 34 35.82 24.62 8.21
C ALA A 34 37.33 24.82 7.95
N VAL A 35 38.02 23.71 7.68
CA VAL A 35 39.43 23.67 7.29
C VAL A 35 39.54 23.78 5.77
N GLU A 36 40.19 24.85 5.32
CA GLU A 36 40.58 25.13 3.93
C GLU A 36 41.83 24.32 3.56
N VAL A 37 41.75 23.34 2.63
CA VAL A 37 42.95 22.71 2.05
C VAL A 37 42.83 22.43 0.54
N LYS A 38 43.84 23.00 -0.13
CA LYS A 38 44.36 22.93 -1.51
C LYS A 38 44.09 21.67 -2.38
N ASN A 39 43.68 21.99 -3.60
CA ASN A 39 43.59 21.16 -4.82
C ASN A 39 44.83 20.31 -5.13
N VAL A 40 44.57 19.09 -5.62
CA VAL A 40 45.50 18.29 -6.43
C VAL A 40 44.74 17.71 -7.63
N ASP A 41 45.24 18.00 -8.83
CA ASP A 41 44.70 17.60 -10.13
C ASP A 41 44.71 16.07 -10.35
N VAL A 42 43.59 15.52 -10.81
CA VAL A 42 43.53 14.23 -11.54
C VAL A 42 42.64 14.38 -12.77
N LYS A 43 43.14 13.86 -13.90
CA LYS A 43 42.67 14.09 -15.28
C LYS A 43 41.36 13.38 -15.64
N ASP A 44 40.50 14.18 -16.25
CA ASP A 44 39.36 13.97 -17.16
C ASP A 44 39.06 12.55 -17.69
N SER A 45 37.83 12.12 -17.42
CA SER A 45 36.94 11.54 -18.43
C SER A 45 35.66 12.39 -18.46
N GLU A 46 35.36 12.98 -19.62
CA GLU A 46 34.32 14.00 -19.85
C GLU A 46 32.89 13.51 -19.49
N MET A 47 32.47 13.77 -18.24
CA MET A 47 31.19 14.43 -17.97
C MET A 47 31.56 15.82 -17.47
N THR A 48 31.20 16.86 -18.21
CA THR A 48 31.49 18.24 -17.80
C THR A 48 30.84 18.50 -16.44
N ASN A 49 31.65 18.75 -15.41
CA ASN A 49 31.16 19.27 -14.13
C ASN A 49 30.27 20.49 -14.40
N PRO A 50 29.06 20.56 -13.83
CA PRO A 50 28.20 21.72 -13.97
C PRO A 50 28.93 22.95 -13.44
N THR A 51 29.09 23.97 -14.28
CA THR A 51 29.92 25.16 -13.97
C THR A 51 29.25 26.17 -13.02
N ASN A 52 28.12 25.80 -12.41
CA ASN A 52 27.25 26.73 -11.67
C ASN A 52 26.69 26.14 -10.37
N THR A 53 27.46 25.27 -9.69
CA THR A 53 27.08 24.70 -8.38
C THR A 53 27.62 25.56 -7.23
N ASN A 54 26.84 25.73 -6.17
CA ASN A 54 27.28 26.40 -4.95
C ASN A 54 28.09 25.47 -4.04
N LEU A 55 27.80 24.17 -4.07
CA LEU A 55 28.62 23.13 -3.43
C LEU A 55 29.47 22.40 -4.45
N THR A 56 30.69 22.04 -4.06
CA THR A 56 31.48 21.07 -4.82
C THR A 56 30.96 19.65 -4.58
N GLN A 57 31.14 18.76 -5.55
CA GLN A 57 30.83 17.34 -5.38
C GLN A 57 31.50 16.75 -4.12
N GLU A 58 32.77 17.09 -3.88
CA GLU A 58 33.52 16.63 -2.70
C GLU A 58 32.86 17.06 -1.38
N ASN A 59 32.36 18.30 -1.32
CA ASN A 59 31.64 18.78 -0.14
C ASN A 59 30.31 18.05 0.04
N ALA A 60 29.54 17.84 -1.04
CA ALA A 60 28.29 17.09 -1.00
C ALA A 60 28.51 15.64 -0.53
N GLU A 61 29.52 14.96 -1.06
CA GLU A 61 29.91 13.61 -0.62
C GLU A 61 30.36 13.59 0.85
N GLY A 62 31.07 14.63 1.30
CA GLY A 62 31.46 14.80 2.70
C GLY A 62 30.24 14.89 3.62
N ILE A 63 29.23 15.68 3.25
CA ILE A 63 27.97 15.80 3.98
C ILE A 63 27.21 14.47 3.98
N MET A 64 27.14 13.78 2.83
CA MET A 64 26.55 12.44 2.73
C MET A 64 27.20 11.47 3.72
N LYS A 65 28.53 11.36 3.68
CA LYS A 65 29.31 10.48 4.57
C LYS A 65 29.10 10.84 6.04
N PHE A 66 28.99 12.13 6.36
CA PHE A 66 28.67 12.60 7.70
C PHE A 66 27.30 12.09 8.17
N TYR A 67 26.23 12.28 7.38
CA TYR A 67 24.89 11.83 7.78
C TYR A 67 24.80 10.30 7.85
N ILE A 68 25.34 9.58 6.87
CA ILE A 68 25.33 8.11 6.87
C ILE A 68 26.03 7.56 8.12
N LYS A 69 27.19 8.11 8.48
CA LYS A 69 27.91 7.70 9.68
C LYS A 69 27.13 8.02 10.95
N ASN A 70 26.57 9.22 11.07
CA ASN A 70 25.92 9.65 12.30
C ASN A 70 24.52 9.05 12.50
N LEU A 71 23.83 8.65 11.43
CA LEU A 71 22.46 8.11 11.49
C LEU A 71 22.44 6.59 11.45
N PHE A 72 23.30 5.98 10.65
CA PHE A 72 23.28 4.53 10.44
C PHE A 72 24.47 3.81 11.08
N ASP A 73 25.47 4.54 11.60
CA ASP A 73 26.75 3.99 12.06
C ASP A 73 27.50 3.26 10.93
N ILE A 74 27.39 3.79 9.71
CA ILE A 74 27.97 3.20 8.51
C ILE A 74 29.13 4.07 8.02
N VAL A 75 30.26 3.44 7.71
CA VAL A 75 31.36 4.07 6.99
C VAL A 75 31.25 3.68 5.52
N VAL A 76 31.06 4.67 4.65
CA VAL A 76 31.06 4.48 3.20
C VAL A 76 32.52 4.32 2.74
N ASP A 77 32.93 3.08 2.52
CA ASP A 77 34.25 2.66 2.07
C ASP A 77 34.29 2.34 0.56
N ASP A 78 35.46 1.92 0.05
CA ASP A 78 35.66 1.53 -1.35
C ASP A 78 34.80 0.31 -1.78
N GLY A 79 34.12 -0.35 -0.84
CA GLY A 79 33.17 -1.43 -1.14
C GLY A 79 31.81 -0.93 -1.62
N TYR A 80 31.54 0.38 -1.53
CA TYR A 80 30.31 0.98 -2.06
C TYR A 80 30.50 1.45 -3.49
N GLN A 81 29.53 1.13 -4.34
CA GLN A 81 29.36 1.78 -5.63
C GLN A 81 28.50 3.01 -5.43
N VAL A 82 29.11 4.19 -5.49
CA VAL A 82 28.41 5.47 -5.31
C VAL A 82 28.22 6.14 -6.66
N ASN A 83 26.97 6.40 -7.01
CA ASN A 83 26.60 7.29 -8.11
C ASN A 83 26.30 8.67 -7.54
N VAL A 84 26.85 9.72 -8.14
CA VAL A 84 26.60 11.12 -7.76
C VAL A 84 26.04 11.86 -8.97
N GLU A 85 24.91 12.52 -8.77
CA GLU A 85 24.19 13.26 -9.78
C GLU A 85 23.87 14.67 -9.28
N TYR A 86 24.27 15.68 -10.05
CA TYR A 86 23.78 17.05 -9.87
C TYR A 86 22.56 17.24 -10.77
N ARG A 87 21.39 17.49 -10.17
CA ARG A 87 20.14 17.60 -10.92
C ARG A 87 19.24 18.70 -10.33
N GLN A 88 18.29 19.16 -11.13
CA GLN A 88 17.20 19.99 -10.63
C GLN A 88 16.38 19.21 -9.59
N ASP A 89 15.91 19.92 -8.56
CA ASP A 89 14.92 19.36 -7.65
C ASP A 89 13.61 19.19 -8.43
N TRP A 90 13.07 17.98 -8.40
CA TRP A 90 11.84 17.64 -9.09
C TRP A 90 10.61 18.35 -8.49
N ARG A 91 10.71 18.84 -7.25
CA ARG A 91 9.64 19.60 -6.56
C ARG A 91 9.77 21.10 -6.76
N ASN A 92 11.00 21.59 -6.81
CA ASN A 92 11.30 23.00 -7.09
C ASN A 92 12.41 23.09 -8.13
N PRO A 93 12.06 23.08 -9.42
CA PRO A 93 13.05 22.95 -10.48
C PRO A 93 13.91 24.19 -10.73
N GLU A 94 13.58 25.29 -10.05
CA GLU A 94 14.44 26.46 -9.94
C GLU A 94 15.65 26.19 -9.02
N LYS A 95 15.55 25.17 -8.15
CA LYS A 95 16.62 24.71 -7.25
C LYS A 95 17.32 23.47 -7.79
N HIS A 96 18.55 23.26 -7.33
CA HIS A 96 19.35 22.10 -7.67
C HIS A 96 19.75 21.32 -6.41
N VAL A 97 19.92 20.01 -6.58
CA VAL A 97 20.33 19.10 -5.53
C VAL A 97 21.47 18.20 -6.00
N TRP A 98 22.32 17.84 -5.04
CA TRP A 98 23.25 16.72 -5.16
C TRP A 98 22.55 15.45 -4.70
N SER A 99 22.24 14.57 -5.65
CA SER A 99 21.57 13.28 -5.45
C SER A 99 22.62 12.17 -5.52
N MET A 100 22.78 11.41 -4.44
CA MET A 100 23.80 10.38 -4.31
C MET A 100 23.18 9.05 -3.94
N HIS A 101 23.61 7.99 -4.64
CA HIS A 101 23.10 6.64 -4.46
C HIS A 101 24.25 5.66 -4.26
N GLY A 102 24.38 5.12 -3.05
CA GLY A 102 25.39 4.16 -2.68
C GLY A 102 24.84 2.75 -2.58
N HIS A 103 25.45 1.79 -3.28
CA HIS A 103 25.11 0.37 -3.20
C HIS A 103 26.26 -0.46 -2.68
N LYS A 104 25.96 -1.42 -1.82
CA LYS A 104 26.91 -2.46 -1.41
C LYS A 104 26.22 -3.82 -1.47
N TYR A 105 26.79 -4.72 -2.26
CA TYR A 105 26.36 -6.10 -2.37
C TYR A 105 27.45 -7.01 -1.78
N ASP A 106 27.07 -7.86 -0.84
CA ASP A 106 27.89 -8.96 -0.40
C ASP A 106 27.13 -10.30 -0.57
N ARG A 107 27.67 -11.41 -0.07
CA ARG A 107 27.07 -12.74 -0.26
C ARG A 107 25.79 -12.96 0.53
N VAL A 108 25.59 -12.20 1.60
CA VAL A 108 24.52 -12.39 2.59
C VAL A 108 23.69 -11.13 2.78
N SER A 109 24.13 -9.97 2.27
CA SER A 109 23.45 -8.70 2.38
C SER A 109 23.47 -7.89 1.08
N SER A 110 22.43 -7.09 0.90
CA SER A 110 22.31 -6.05 -0.12
C SER A 110 21.86 -4.78 0.59
N MET A 111 22.59 -3.69 0.38
CA MET A 111 22.27 -2.40 0.99
C MET A 111 22.30 -1.30 -0.05
N SER A 112 21.29 -0.44 0.01
CA SER A 112 21.20 0.82 -0.74
C SER A 112 21.05 1.98 0.23
N ILE A 113 21.74 3.08 -0.05
CA ILE A 113 21.57 4.34 0.64
C ILE A 113 21.40 5.45 -0.40
N GLU A 114 20.32 6.21 -0.29
CA GLU A 114 20.01 7.36 -1.13
C GLU A 114 20.07 8.63 -0.29
N VAL A 115 20.79 9.64 -0.76
CA VAL A 115 20.94 10.94 -0.08
C VAL A 115 20.74 12.07 -1.07
N SER A 116 19.96 13.08 -0.70
CA SER A 116 19.80 14.32 -1.46
C SER A 116 20.16 15.52 -0.59
N ILE A 117 20.91 16.46 -1.17
CA ILE A 117 21.40 17.67 -0.49
C ILE A 117 21.10 18.89 -1.36
N ASP A 118 20.54 19.93 -0.76
CA ASP A 118 20.29 21.21 -1.42
C ASP A 118 21.62 21.92 -1.74
N ASP A 119 21.81 22.29 -3.01
CA ASP A 119 23.07 22.86 -3.49
C ASP A 119 23.36 24.25 -2.90
N GLU A 120 22.34 25.07 -2.66
CA GLU A 120 22.54 26.45 -2.18
C GLU A 120 22.80 26.52 -0.68
N THR A 121 22.13 25.66 0.10
CA THR A 121 22.13 25.71 1.56
C THR A 121 22.99 24.62 2.21
N GLY A 122 23.32 23.55 1.48
CA GLY A 122 24.00 22.37 2.03
C GLY A 122 23.15 21.55 3.00
N LYS A 123 21.85 21.82 3.07
CA LYS A 123 20.94 21.09 3.95
C LYS A 123 20.58 19.72 3.36
N LEU A 124 20.42 18.74 4.25
CA LEU A 124 19.88 17.44 3.91
C LEU A 124 18.41 17.58 3.51
N THR A 125 18.06 17.17 2.28
CA THR A 125 16.67 17.19 1.80
C THR A 125 16.04 15.80 1.83
N SER A 126 16.83 14.74 1.62
CA SER A 126 16.36 13.39 1.89
C SER A 126 17.50 12.45 2.26
N ILE A 127 17.19 11.45 3.08
CA ILE A 127 18.03 10.28 3.25
C ILE A 127 17.16 9.04 3.41
N TYR A 128 17.51 7.98 2.71
CA TYR A 128 16.82 6.70 2.77
C TYR A 128 17.86 5.59 2.83
N LYS A 129 17.66 4.63 3.74
CA LYS A 129 18.44 3.40 3.80
C LYS A 129 17.50 2.22 3.59
N TRP A 130 17.87 1.37 2.65
CA TRP A 130 17.31 0.05 2.49
C TRP A 130 18.39 -1.00 2.69
N GLU A 131 18.10 -2.01 3.49
CA GLU A 131 19.01 -3.13 3.70
C GLU A 131 18.21 -4.43 3.74
N HIS A 132 18.69 -5.42 3.00
CA HIS A 132 18.28 -6.79 3.12
C HIS A 132 19.48 -7.61 3.55
N SER A 133 19.42 -8.24 4.73
CA SER A 133 20.46 -9.13 5.23
C SER A 133 19.88 -10.48 5.61
N ARG A 134 20.57 -11.55 5.22
CA ARG A 134 20.24 -12.92 5.62
C ARG A 134 20.56 -13.20 7.09
N ASP A 135 21.48 -12.43 7.65
CA ASP A 135 21.95 -12.54 9.03
C ASP A 135 21.51 -11.31 9.84
N SER A 136 20.36 -10.72 9.51
CA SER A 136 19.80 -9.57 10.21
C SER A 136 19.52 -9.93 11.68
N ASP A 137 20.22 -9.28 12.61
CA ASP A 137 19.88 -9.30 14.05
C ASP A 137 18.50 -8.65 14.32
N ASN A 138 17.91 -8.00 13.32
CA ASN A 138 16.63 -7.30 13.38
C ASN A 138 15.52 -8.12 12.73
N SER A 139 14.98 -9.14 13.42
CA SER A 139 13.92 -10.00 12.88
C SER A 139 12.53 -9.79 13.48
N VAL A 140 12.42 -9.04 14.59
CA VAL A 140 11.17 -8.78 15.31
C VAL A 140 11.04 -7.31 15.67
N THR A 141 9.83 -6.76 15.60
CA THR A 141 9.54 -5.42 16.13
C THR A 141 9.85 -5.38 17.62
N GLN A 142 10.66 -4.40 18.06
CA GLN A 142 11.12 -4.26 19.44
C GLN A 142 10.63 -3.00 20.12
N TYR A 143 10.10 -2.04 19.39
CA TYR A 143 9.64 -0.76 19.91
C TYR A 143 8.20 -0.46 19.47
N THR A 144 7.44 0.21 20.33
CA THR A 144 6.12 0.74 19.97
C THR A 144 6.25 2.02 19.14
N LYS A 145 5.15 2.44 18.49
CA LYS A 145 5.13 3.68 17.72
C LYS A 145 5.31 4.90 18.64
N GLU A 146 4.82 4.84 19.87
CA GLU A 146 4.94 5.91 20.85
C GLU A 146 6.39 6.06 21.33
N GLU A 147 7.08 4.95 21.60
CA GLU A 147 8.50 4.97 22.00
C GLU A 147 9.38 5.62 20.92
N LEU A 148 9.11 5.32 19.64
CA LEU A 148 9.92 5.83 18.53
C LEU A 148 9.54 7.25 18.06
N GLN A 149 8.43 7.80 18.57
CA GLN A 149 8.07 9.20 18.31
C GLN A 149 9.11 10.17 18.86
N GLU A 150 9.64 9.89 20.05
CA GLU A 150 10.68 10.72 20.67
C GLU A 150 11.99 10.68 19.85
N VAL A 151 12.31 9.52 19.26
CA VAL A 151 13.47 9.36 18.37
C VAL A 151 13.31 10.24 17.13
N ALA A 152 12.12 10.23 16.50
CA ALA A 152 11.84 11.09 15.36
C ALA A 152 11.88 12.58 15.73
N TYR A 153 11.33 12.96 16.88
CA TYR A 153 11.31 14.34 17.38
C TYR A 153 12.73 14.87 17.63
N GLU A 154 13.56 14.14 18.36
CA GLU A 154 14.93 14.56 18.65
C GLU A 154 15.81 14.59 17.39
N PHE A 155 15.54 13.70 16.42
CA PHE A 155 16.17 13.78 15.10
C PHE A 155 15.76 15.06 14.35
N LEU A 156 14.46 15.39 14.29
CA LEU A 156 13.98 16.63 13.67
C LEU A 156 14.62 17.86 14.30
N LYS A 157 14.63 17.93 15.63
CA LYS A 157 15.24 19.01 16.41
C LYS A 157 16.72 19.21 16.09
N LYS A 158 17.45 18.13 15.83
CA LYS A 158 18.87 18.16 15.47
C LYS A 158 19.11 18.61 14.02
N VAL A 159 18.26 18.19 13.08
CA VAL A 159 18.46 18.44 11.64
C VAL A 159 17.85 19.77 11.17
N ASN A 160 16.66 20.12 11.66
CA ASN A 160 15.94 21.35 11.31
C ASN A 160 15.11 21.86 12.52
N GLY A 161 15.75 22.08 13.67
CA GLY A 161 15.09 22.49 14.91
C GLY A 161 14.37 23.85 14.83
N GLU A 162 14.78 24.71 13.90
CA GLU A 162 14.12 25.99 13.62
C GLU A 162 12.71 25.85 13.02
N LEU A 163 12.34 24.66 12.55
CA LEU A 163 11.04 24.39 11.96
C LEU A 163 10.02 23.87 12.95
N LEU A 164 10.41 23.54 14.19
CA LEU A 164 9.52 22.93 15.19
C LEU A 164 8.28 23.77 15.47
N ASP A 165 8.39 25.10 15.46
CA ASP A 165 7.25 26.02 15.67
C ASP A 165 6.39 26.21 14.41
N LYS A 166 6.84 25.68 13.26
CA LYS A 166 6.17 25.78 11.96
C LYS A 166 5.55 24.47 11.51
N VAL A 167 5.69 23.39 12.27
CA VAL A 167 5.15 22.07 11.92
C VAL A 167 4.29 21.52 13.05
N GLU A 168 3.37 20.64 12.69
CA GLU A 168 2.59 19.84 13.64
C GLU A 168 2.74 18.36 13.27
N LEU A 169 2.94 17.51 14.28
CA LEU A 169 2.88 16.07 14.06
C LEU A 169 1.44 15.67 13.76
N GLN A 170 1.19 15.22 12.54
CA GLN A 170 -0.09 14.67 12.12
C GLN A 170 -0.15 13.20 12.55
N GLU A 171 -1.14 12.88 13.39
CA GLU A 171 -1.47 11.50 13.71
C GLU A 171 -2.10 10.85 12.48
N GLU A 172 -1.39 9.89 11.89
CA GLU A 172 -1.98 9.02 10.87
C GLU A 172 -2.91 8.01 11.53
N PRO A 173 -4.19 7.92 11.12
CA PRO A 173 -5.09 6.89 11.61
C PRO A 173 -4.48 5.50 11.36
N PHE A 174 -4.43 4.70 12.42
CA PHE A 174 -3.80 3.39 12.39
C PHE A 174 -4.69 2.35 11.68
N PHE A 175 -4.41 2.07 10.40
CA PHE A 175 -5.21 1.12 9.61
C PHE A 175 -4.74 -0.32 9.76
N ARG A 176 -5.19 -0.99 10.83
CA ARG A 176 -4.87 -2.39 11.16
C ARG A 176 -5.28 -3.40 10.06
N HIS A 177 -6.21 -3.05 9.15
CA HIS A 177 -6.75 -3.94 8.10
C HIS A 177 -5.86 -4.07 6.84
N TYR A 178 -4.86 -3.21 6.64
CA TYR A 178 -4.05 -3.21 5.41
C TYR A 178 -2.64 -3.79 5.59
N TYR A 179 -2.29 -4.28 6.78
CA TYR A 179 -0.97 -4.83 7.09
C TYR A 179 -0.89 -6.36 7.00
N HIS A 180 -1.70 -6.99 6.14
CA HIS A 180 -1.55 -8.41 5.87
C HIS A 180 -0.16 -8.68 5.27
N GLY A 181 0.57 -9.67 5.80
CA GLY A 181 1.84 -10.16 5.25
C GLY A 181 3.15 -9.76 5.96
N ASN A 182 3.15 -8.80 6.88
CA ASN A 182 4.38 -8.43 7.60
C ASN A 182 4.57 -9.15 8.95
N GLY A 183 3.47 -9.61 9.57
CA GLY A 183 3.50 -10.28 10.87
C GLY A 183 4.22 -9.47 11.95
N LEU A 184 5.09 -10.13 12.72
CA LEU A 184 5.89 -9.49 13.77
C LEU A 184 7.20 -8.87 13.28
N ARG A 185 7.47 -8.87 11.96
CA ARG A 185 8.71 -8.32 11.42
C ARG A 185 8.81 -6.82 11.65
N PRO A 186 10.03 -6.27 11.79
CA PRO A 186 10.26 -4.84 11.83
C PRO A 186 9.68 -4.14 10.61
N ARG A 187 9.17 -2.92 10.83
CA ARG A 187 8.66 -2.02 9.81
C ARG A 187 9.08 -0.61 10.14
N ASN A 188 8.99 0.28 9.15
CA ASN A 188 9.25 1.69 9.38
C ASN A 188 7.98 2.37 9.94
N TYR A 189 8.07 2.92 11.15
CA TYR A 189 7.06 3.82 11.68
C TYR A 189 7.31 5.22 11.16
N HIS A 190 6.35 5.76 10.41
CA HIS A 190 6.41 7.09 9.82
C HIS A 190 5.75 8.12 10.75
N TYR A 191 6.44 9.26 10.92
CA TYR A 191 6.02 10.43 11.67
C TYR A 191 5.98 11.62 10.69
N ASN A 192 4.76 12.10 10.42
CA ASN A 192 4.47 13.17 9.46
C ASN A 192 4.37 14.51 10.21
N TYR A 193 5.38 15.36 10.09
CA TYR A 193 5.35 16.73 10.62
C TYR A 193 4.91 17.68 9.51
N VAL A 194 3.64 18.06 9.49
CA VAL A 194 3.05 18.89 8.43
C VAL A 194 3.25 20.37 8.73
N ARG A 195 3.63 21.14 7.72
CA ARG A 195 3.82 22.59 7.82
C ARG A 195 2.50 23.29 8.15
N LYS A 196 2.58 24.30 9.02
CA LYS A 196 1.53 25.29 9.26
C LYS A 196 2.00 26.67 8.80
N GLU A 197 1.14 27.35 8.06
CA GLU A 197 1.29 28.75 7.71
C GLU A 197 0.04 29.50 8.19
N ASN A 198 0.19 30.56 8.97
CA ASN A 198 -0.94 31.28 9.60
C ASN A 198 -1.91 30.36 10.39
N GLY A 199 -1.39 29.27 10.97
CA GLY A 199 -2.20 28.28 11.69
C GLY A 199 -2.98 27.30 10.81
N ILE A 200 -2.86 27.42 9.48
CA ILE A 200 -3.51 26.56 8.47
C ILE A 200 -2.48 25.54 7.96
N VAL A 201 -2.89 24.28 7.83
CA VAL A 201 -2.01 23.21 7.33
C VAL A 201 -1.71 23.40 5.84
N VAL A 202 -0.49 23.06 5.44
CA VAL A 202 -0.07 23.06 4.04
C VAL A 202 0.04 21.62 3.56
N SER A 203 -0.92 21.21 2.72
CA SER A 203 -1.01 19.85 2.17
C SER A 203 0.27 19.45 1.45
N ASN A 204 0.72 18.23 1.71
CA ASN A 204 1.95 17.65 1.15
C ASN A 204 3.22 18.47 1.42
N ASP A 205 3.22 19.37 2.41
CA ASP A 205 4.36 20.20 2.79
C ASP A 205 4.72 19.95 4.25
N GLY A 206 5.99 19.65 4.52
CA GLY A 206 6.48 19.24 5.82
C GLY A 206 7.60 18.23 5.77
N ILE A 207 7.71 17.42 6.82
CA ILE A 207 8.80 16.50 7.05
C ILE A 207 8.23 15.12 7.37
N ASN A 208 8.68 14.10 6.63
CA ASN A 208 8.43 12.71 6.97
C ASN A 208 9.70 12.09 7.55
N ILE A 209 9.61 11.51 8.74
CA ILE A 209 10.68 10.73 9.35
C ILE A 209 10.17 9.31 9.55
N ALA A 210 10.94 8.31 9.12
CA ALA A 210 10.64 6.92 9.42
C ALA A 210 11.72 6.30 10.30
N VAL A 211 11.29 5.60 11.34
CA VAL A 211 12.14 4.92 12.32
C VAL A 211 11.85 3.43 12.25
N ASP A 212 12.90 2.61 12.14
CA ASP A 212 12.77 1.16 12.06
C ASP A 212 12.34 0.59 13.42
N SER A 213 11.22 -0.15 13.44
CA SER A 213 10.56 -0.59 14.67
C SER A 213 11.32 -1.68 15.45
N GLY A 214 12.36 -2.28 14.87
CA GLY A 214 13.15 -3.30 15.55
C GLY A 214 14.53 -2.83 16.01
N THR A 215 15.17 -1.90 15.29
CA THR A 215 16.44 -1.27 15.68
C THR A 215 16.27 0.05 16.44
N GLY A 216 15.14 0.73 16.26
CA GLY A 216 14.91 2.08 16.79
C GLY A 216 15.75 3.17 16.11
N LYS A 217 16.36 2.88 14.96
CA LYS A 217 17.18 3.85 14.19
C LYS A 217 16.36 4.55 13.13
N ILE A 218 16.75 5.77 12.77
CA ILE A 218 16.23 6.45 11.58
C ILE A 218 16.50 5.55 10.37
N ALA A 219 15.51 5.39 9.50
CA ALA A 219 15.61 4.65 8.25
C ALA A 219 15.29 5.54 7.03
N HIS A 220 14.45 6.55 7.24
CA HIS A 220 14.05 7.49 6.19
C HIS A 220 13.85 8.89 6.77
N TYR A 221 14.21 9.88 5.97
CA TYR A 221 13.89 11.29 6.17
C TYR A 221 13.62 11.93 4.82
N SER A 222 12.52 12.66 4.71
CA SER A 222 12.21 13.51 3.57
C SER A 222 11.78 14.87 4.08
N TYR A 223 12.52 15.90 3.67
CA TYR A 223 12.16 17.30 3.78
C TYR A 223 11.43 17.71 2.50
N ASN A 224 10.17 18.08 2.63
CA ASN A 224 9.40 18.67 1.53
C ASN A 224 8.92 20.05 1.92
N TRP A 225 9.45 21.10 1.30
CA TRP A 225 9.10 22.46 1.68
C TRP A 225 8.99 23.35 0.45
N SER A 226 7.79 23.86 0.20
CA SER A 226 7.56 24.81 -0.90
C SER A 226 8.03 26.21 -0.51
N ASP A 227 8.78 26.83 -1.42
CA ASP A 227 9.32 28.18 -1.29
C ASP A 227 8.50 29.10 -2.21
N VAL A 228 7.28 29.38 -1.77
CA VAL A 228 6.21 29.99 -2.58
C VAL A 228 5.39 30.95 -1.73
N ASP A 229 4.84 31.97 -2.38
CA ASP A 229 3.96 32.93 -1.73
C ASP A 229 2.59 32.32 -1.43
N PHE A 230 2.07 32.63 -0.24
CA PHE A 230 0.75 32.20 0.21
C PHE A 230 -0.30 33.27 -0.13
N PRO A 231 -1.53 32.87 -0.52
CA PRO A 231 -2.60 33.82 -0.74
C PRO A 231 -2.99 34.53 0.57
N GLN A 232 -3.46 35.77 0.45
CA GLN A 232 -3.96 36.55 1.58
C GLN A 232 -5.27 35.97 2.12
N LEU A 233 -5.52 36.15 3.42
CA LEU A 233 -6.67 35.57 4.11
C LEU A 233 -7.87 36.53 4.26
N ASP A 234 -7.86 37.67 3.56
CA ASP A 234 -8.85 38.74 3.76
C ASP A 234 -10.24 38.40 3.20
N ASP A 235 -10.31 37.61 2.12
CA ASP A 235 -11.53 37.30 1.37
C ASP A 235 -11.94 35.81 1.50
N VAL A 236 -11.53 35.13 2.57
CA VAL A 236 -11.84 33.71 2.77
C VAL A 236 -13.31 33.55 3.17
N ILE A 237 -14.06 32.76 2.41
CA ILE A 237 -15.44 32.40 2.77
C ILE A 237 -15.47 31.64 4.11
N SER A 238 -16.56 31.69 4.85
CA SER A 238 -16.62 30.96 6.12
C SER A 238 -16.74 29.45 5.91
N VAL A 239 -16.37 28.65 6.92
CA VAL A 239 -16.55 27.19 6.86
C VAL A 239 -18.03 26.82 6.75
N GLU A 240 -18.94 27.61 7.32
CA GLU A 240 -20.39 27.44 7.18
C GLU A 240 -20.84 27.71 5.75
N GLU A 241 -20.33 28.75 5.09
CA GLU A 241 -20.60 29.01 3.68
C GLU A 241 -20.08 27.89 2.79
N ALA A 242 -18.86 27.41 3.03
CA ALA A 242 -18.29 26.26 2.33
C ALA A 242 -19.13 24.98 2.54
N LYS A 243 -19.67 24.75 3.74
CA LYS A 243 -20.57 23.62 4.03
C LYS A 243 -21.87 23.70 3.25
N GLU A 244 -22.46 24.89 3.12
CA GLU A 244 -23.68 25.08 2.33
C GLU A 244 -23.41 24.87 0.83
N ILE A 245 -22.29 25.37 0.31
CA ILE A 245 -21.85 25.11 -1.07
C ILE A 245 -21.67 23.59 -1.27
N TYR A 246 -20.89 22.94 -0.41
CA TYR A 246 -20.62 21.51 -0.51
C TYR A 246 -21.91 20.69 -0.47
N LYS A 247 -22.80 20.96 0.49
CA LYS A 247 -24.09 20.26 0.60
C LYS A 247 -24.98 20.46 -0.63
N LYS A 248 -24.95 21.65 -1.24
CA LYS A 248 -25.73 21.98 -2.43
C LYS A 248 -25.21 21.30 -3.69
N GLU A 249 -23.89 21.17 -3.83
CA GLU A 249 -23.24 20.64 -5.03
C GLU A 249 -22.93 19.13 -4.93
N LEU A 250 -22.98 18.53 -3.73
CA LEU A 250 -22.76 17.10 -3.52
C LEU A 250 -24.00 16.28 -3.93
N ASP A 251 -23.83 15.40 -4.91
CA ASP A 251 -24.81 14.37 -5.24
C ASP A 251 -24.43 13.03 -4.60
N LEU A 252 -25.44 12.28 -4.17
CA LEU A 252 -25.27 10.88 -3.76
C LEU A 252 -25.74 9.98 -4.90
N LYS A 253 -24.79 9.36 -5.60
CA LYS A 253 -25.06 8.45 -6.72
C LYS A 253 -25.34 7.05 -6.21
N LEU A 254 -26.53 6.52 -6.48
CA LEU A 254 -26.84 5.11 -6.25
C LEU A 254 -26.12 4.28 -7.32
N SER A 255 -25.35 3.28 -6.90
CA SER A 255 -24.55 2.44 -7.79
C SER A 255 -24.36 1.04 -7.22
N TYR A 256 -23.86 0.13 -8.06
CA TYR A 256 -23.47 -1.21 -7.64
C TYR A 256 -21.98 -1.30 -7.26
N LEU A 257 -21.68 -2.01 -6.17
CA LEU A 257 -20.34 -2.33 -5.68
C LEU A 257 -20.15 -3.85 -5.68
N PRO A 258 -19.09 -4.40 -6.29
CA PRO A 258 -18.78 -5.83 -6.19
C PRO A 258 -18.19 -6.15 -4.83
N VAL A 259 -18.70 -7.20 -4.20
CA VAL A 259 -18.04 -7.86 -3.08
C VAL A 259 -17.08 -8.89 -3.64
N ARG A 260 -15.80 -8.72 -3.32
CA ARG A 260 -14.73 -9.64 -3.76
C ARG A 260 -14.40 -10.60 -2.64
N LEU A 261 -14.04 -11.83 -3.01
CA LEU A 261 -13.53 -12.82 -2.07
C LEU A 261 -12.38 -12.23 -1.26
N LYS A 262 -12.45 -12.40 0.06
CA LYS A 262 -11.39 -11.98 0.95
C LYS A 262 -10.09 -12.63 0.48
N HIS A 263 -9.14 -11.79 0.10
CA HIS A 263 -7.78 -12.16 -0.32
C HIS A 263 -7.60 -12.80 -1.71
N TYR A 264 -8.65 -12.93 -2.52
CA TYR A 264 -8.52 -13.23 -3.96
C TYR A 264 -8.73 -11.95 -4.76
N TYR A 265 -7.74 -11.05 -4.71
CA TYR A 265 -7.79 -9.76 -5.41
C TYR A 265 -7.85 -9.90 -6.94
N HIS A 266 -7.52 -11.10 -7.45
CA HIS A 266 -7.51 -11.45 -8.86
C HIS A 266 -8.71 -12.29 -9.31
N ASP A 267 -9.68 -12.56 -8.43
CA ASP A 267 -10.90 -13.23 -8.88
C ASP A 267 -11.67 -12.31 -9.83
N SER A 268 -12.08 -12.90 -10.95
CA SER A 268 -12.80 -12.22 -12.00
C SER A 268 -14.28 -12.12 -11.70
N GLN A 269 -14.85 -12.96 -10.81
CA GLN A 269 -16.28 -12.90 -10.49
C GLN A 269 -16.54 -12.37 -9.08
N PRO A 270 -17.48 -11.42 -8.91
CA PRO A 270 -17.90 -10.99 -7.59
C PRO A 270 -18.72 -12.07 -6.89
N GLN A 271 -18.53 -12.25 -5.58
CA GLN A 271 -19.36 -13.16 -4.77
C GLN A 271 -20.79 -12.64 -4.62
N GLU A 272 -20.89 -11.33 -4.42
CA GLU A 272 -22.14 -10.61 -4.21
C GLU A 272 -22.01 -9.22 -4.85
N ILE A 273 -23.14 -8.64 -5.24
CA ILE A 273 -23.24 -7.23 -5.62
C ILE A 273 -24.05 -6.49 -4.55
N LYS A 274 -23.52 -5.39 -4.02
CA LYS A 274 -24.22 -4.50 -3.08
C LYS A 274 -24.67 -3.22 -3.76
N LEU A 275 -25.78 -2.64 -3.26
CA LEU A 275 -26.20 -1.28 -3.61
C LEU A 275 -25.57 -0.28 -2.65
N VAL A 276 -24.93 0.75 -3.19
CA VAL A 276 -24.25 1.77 -2.40
C VAL A 276 -24.56 3.18 -2.89
N TYR A 277 -24.58 4.14 -1.98
CA TYR A 277 -24.50 5.56 -2.28
C TYR A 277 -23.04 6.01 -2.29
N THR A 278 -22.62 6.60 -3.41
CA THR A 278 -21.29 7.17 -3.59
C THR A 278 -21.39 8.70 -3.63
N PRO A 279 -20.79 9.43 -2.67
CA PRO A 279 -20.72 10.88 -2.70
C PRO A 279 -19.93 11.35 -3.91
N ASN A 280 -20.52 12.24 -4.71
CA ASN A 280 -19.95 12.76 -5.94
C ASN A 280 -20.09 14.28 -5.97
N LEU A 281 -18.98 14.98 -5.82
CA LEU A 281 -18.89 16.42 -6.03
C LEU A 281 -18.55 16.66 -7.50
N GLU A 282 -19.52 17.10 -8.29
CA GLU A 282 -19.32 17.19 -9.74
C GLU A 282 -18.38 18.35 -10.10
N GLY A 283 -17.36 18.07 -10.92
CA GLY A 283 -16.43 19.10 -11.40
C GLY A 283 -15.21 19.37 -10.51
N GLY A 284 -15.05 18.65 -9.39
CA GLY A 284 -13.86 18.77 -8.56
C GLY A 284 -13.92 18.02 -7.23
N GLN A 285 -12.90 18.19 -6.40
CA GLN A 285 -12.80 17.56 -5.08
C GLN A 285 -12.60 18.59 -3.96
N MET A 286 -12.42 19.87 -4.32
CA MET A 286 -12.05 20.95 -3.41
C MET A 286 -12.93 22.16 -3.69
N ILE A 287 -13.14 23.00 -2.68
CA ILE A 287 -13.77 24.31 -2.84
C ILE A 287 -12.68 25.37 -2.71
N ASP A 288 -12.51 26.22 -3.71
CA ASP A 288 -11.61 27.36 -3.64
C ASP A 288 -12.12 28.33 -2.56
N ALA A 289 -11.32 28.55 -1.52
CA ALA A 289 -11.79 29.25 -0.32
C ALA A 289 -11.94 30.76 -0.51
N LEU A 290 -11.43 31.32 -1.61
CA LEU A 290 -11.56 32.75 -1.93
C LEU A 290 -12.75 33.03 -2.86
N THR A 291 -13.12 32.06 -3.70
CA THR A 291 -14.16 32.24 -4.73
C THR A 291 -15.43 31.43 -4.46
N GLY A 292 -15.35 30.38 -3.66
CA GLY A 292 -16.44 29.42 -3.46
C GLY A 292 -16.67 28.47 -4.65
N GLU A 293 -15.81 28.50 -5.66
CA GLU A 293 -15.93 27.61 -6.83
C GLU A 293 -15.45 26.19 -6.50
N ILE A 294 -16.15 25.18 -7.04
CA ILE A 294 -15.66 23.80 -7.02
C ILE A 294 -14.50 23.68 -8.02
N ILE A 295 -13.35 23.22 -7.53
CA ILE A 295 -12.13 23.05 -8.33
C ILE A 295 -11.61 21.62 -8.26
N THR A 296 -10.97 21.20 -9.34
CA THR A 296 -10.24 19.94 -9.45
C THR A 296 -8.93 19.98 -8.66
N TYR A 297 -8.28 18.83 -8.49
CA TYR A 297 -6.91 18.74 -7.96
C TYR A 297 -5.86 19.54 -8.78
N THR A 298 -6.17 19.92 -10.03
CA THR A 298 -5.36 20.81 -10.88
C THR A 298 -5.64 22.30 -10.63
N GLY A 299 -6.55 22.62 -9.69
CA GLY A 299 -6.89 23.99 -9.31
C GLY A 299 -7.86 24.68 -10.27
N GLU A 300 -8.39 23.94 -11.25
CA GLU A 300 -9.28 24.44 -12.29
C GLU A 300 -10.74 24.28 -11.87
N ALA A 301 -11.53 25.34 -12.02
CA ALA A 301 -12.98 25.21 -11.96
C ALA A 301 -13.47 24.53 -13.25
N ALA A 302 -14.44 23.63 -13.14
CA ALA A 302 -15.04 22.97 -14.29
C ALA A 302 -15.71 24.00 -15.22
N LYS A 303 -14.98 24.44 -16.27
CA LYS A 303 -15.49 25.28 -17.35
C LYS A 303 -15.95 24.38 -18.51
N ASN A 304 -16.98 24.82 -19.23
CA ASN A 304 -17.46 24.16 -20.47
C ASN A 304 -17.89 22.69 -20.30
N LYS A 305 -18.85 22.41 -19.39
CA LYS A 305 -19.49 21.08 -19.32
C LYS A 305 -20.26 20.82 -20.61
N VAL A 306 -19.82 19.84 -21.39
CA VAL A 306 -20.55 19.34 -22.57
C VAL A 306 -21.06 17.95 -22.26
N THR A 307 -22.37 17.81 -22.07
CA THR A 307 -23.01 16.50 -22.00
C THR A 307 -23.23 16.00 -23.41
N ILE A 308 -22.72 14.80 -23.71
CA ILE A 308 -22.90 14.11 -24.97
C ILE A 308 -23.57 12.76 -24.73
N ASP A 309 -24.37 12.33 -25.69
CA ASP A 309 -25.03 11.02 -25.68
C ASP A 309 -25.18 10.54 -27.13
N VAL A 310 -25.43 9.25 -27.32
CA VAL A 310 -25.90 8.72 -28.59
C VAL A 310 -27.34 9.15 -28.85
N THR A 311 -27.74 9.18 -30.12
CA THR A 311 -29.13 9.54 -30.46
C THR A 311 -30.12 8.48 -29.98
N PRO A 312 -31.39 8.85 -29.68
CA PRO A 312 -32.42 7.87 -29.34
C PRO A 312 -32.59 6.75 -30.39
N LYS A 313 -32.34 7.07 -31.67
CA LYS A 313 -32.35 6.10 -32.77
C LYS A 313 -31.23 5.07 -32.63
N GLN A 314 -30.01 5.51 -32.30
CA GLN A 314 -28.89 4.61 -32.03
C GLN A 314 -29.18 3.72 -30.81
N LYS A 315 -29.77 4.26 -29.73
CA LYS A 315 -30.17 3.45 -28.57
C LYS A 315 -31.15 2.34 -28.94
N GLU A 316 -32.12 2.62 -29.81
CA GLU A 316 -33.04 1.59 -30.32
C GLU A 316 -32.33 0.58 -31.23
N GLU A 317 -31.37 1.02 -32.05
CA GLU A 317 -30.56 0.12 -32.90
C GLU A 317 -29.70 -0.82 -32.04
N PHE A 318 -29.12 -0.33 -30.94
CA PHE A 318 -28.28 -1.12 -30.03
C PHE A 318 -29.05 -2.27 -29.39
N LYS A 319 -30.35 -2.14 -29.17
CA LYS A 319 -31.19 -3.23 -28.62
C LYS A 319 -31.28 -4.44 -29.53
N ALA A 320 -31.06 -4.26 -30.83
CA ALA A 320 -31.13 -5.33 -31.83
C ALA A 320 -29.74 -5.87 -32.22
N LEU A 321 -28.67 -5.28 -31.69
CA LEU A 321 -27.31 -5.75 -31.93
C LEU A 321 -27.04 -7.01 -31.10
N GLU A 322 -26.43 -8.00 -31.76
CA GLU A 322 -26.09 -9.28 -31.19
C GLU A 322 -24.67 -9.63 -31.63
N LYS A 323 -23.91 -10.24 -30.73
CA LYS A 323 -22.59 -10.78 -31.05
C LYS A 323 -22.72 -12.23 -31.49
N LYS A 324 -21.93 -12.62 -32.48
CA LYS A 324 -21.86 -14.02 -32.88
C LYS A 324 -21.10 -14.82 -31.82
N GLU A 325 -21.82 -15.69 -31.12
CA GLU A 325 -21.23 -16.64 -30.18
C GLU A 325 -20.24 -17.59 -30.86
N LEU A 326 -19.12 -17.86 -30.19
CA LEU A 326 -18.17 -18.86 -30.62
C LEU A 326 -18.68 -20.26 -30.24
N THR A 327 -18.57 -21.20 -31.17
CA THR A 327 -18.95 -22.60 -30.93
C THR A 327 -17.83 -23.43 -30.29
N LYS A 328 -16.62 -22.87 -30.23
CA LYS A 328 -15.41 -23.47 -29.65
C LYS A 328 -14.42 -22.37 -29.30
N GLU A 329 -13.50 -22.68 -28.40
CA GLU A 329 -12.37 -21.82 -28.08
C GLU A 329 -11.54 -21.46 -29.33
N LEU A 330 -11.02 -20.25 -29.36
CA LEU A 330 -10.06 -19.80 -30.37
C LEU A 330 -8.73 -20.54 -30.20
N ASP A 331 -8.21 -21.09 -31.29
CA ASP A 331 -6.83 -21.56 -31.33
C ASP A 331 -5.83 -20.43 -31.62
N LYS A 332 -4.54 -20.74 -31.49
CA LYS A 332 -3.44 -19.78 -31.65
C LYS A 332 -3.47 -19.06 -33.01
N ASN A 333 -3.81 -19.75 -34.10
CA ASN A 333 -3.82 -19.15 -35.42
C ASN A 333 -5.04 -18.24 -35.58
N GLN A 334 -6.21 -18.70 -35.12
CA GLN A 334 -7.44 -17.93 -35.16
C GLN A 334 -7.31 -16.61 -34.39
N VAL A 335 -6.71 -16.63 -33.19
CA VAL A 335 -6.52 -15.39 -32.41
C VAL A 335 -5.45 -14.49 -33.00
N THR A 336 -4.41 -15.04 -33.63
CA THR A 336 -3.39 -14.25 -34.32
C THR A 336 -3.99 -13.50 -35.50
N GLU A 337 -4.76 -14.19 -36.36
CA GLU A 337 -5.47 -13.57 -37.48
C GLU A 337 -6.49 -12.52 -37.03
N LEU A 338 -7.21 -12.80 -35.94
CA LEU A 338 -8.13 -11.84 -35.32
C LEU A 338 -7.41 -10.56 -34.89
N VAL A 339 -6.28 -10.68 -34.19
CA VAL A 339 -5.52 -9.51 -33.71
C VAL A 339 -4.87 -8.74 -34.86
N GLU A 340 -4.34 -9.43 -35.88
CA GLU A 340 -3.80 -8.77 -37.07
C GLU A 340 -4.88 -7.96 -37.82
N SER A 341 -6.09 -8.52 -37.99
CA SER A 341 -7.23 -7.80 -38.56
C SER A 341 -7.61 -6.60 -37.71
N LEU A 342 -7.76 -6.81 -36.39
CA LEU A 342 -8.12 -5.78 -35.43
C LEU A 342 -7.14 -4.60 -35.46
N VAL A 343 -5.84 -4.87 -35.43
CA VAL A 343 -4.80 -3.83 -35.48
C VAL A 343 -4.88 -3.05 -36.79
N LYS A 344 -5.06 -3.77 -37.91
CA LYS A 344 -5.21 -3.15 -39.22
C LYS A 344 -6.45 -2.26 -39.32
N GLU A 345 -7.58 -2.72 -38.79
CA GLU A 345 -8.86 -1.99 -38.85
C GLU A 345 -8.84 -0.78 -37.92
N LEU A 346 -8.43 -0.95 -36.65
CA LEU A 346 -8.49 0.08 -35.63
C LEU A 346 -7.35 1.11 -35.72
N LEU A 347 -6.14 0.69 -36.08
CA LEU A 347 -4.97 1.58 -36.18
C LEU A 347 -4.68 2.04 -37.61
N GLN A 348 -5.35 1.46 -38.61
CA GLN A 348 -5.11 1.72 -40.04
C GLN A 348 -3.67 1.43 -40.48
N GLN A 349 -3.01 0.48 -39.81
CA GLN A 349 -1.63 0.08 -40.06
C GLN A 349 -1.47 -1.43 -39.92
N GLU A 350 -0.57 -2.03 -40.72
CA GLU A 350 -0.24 -3.45 -40.60
C GLU A 350 0.58 -3.69 -39.33
N GLY A 351 0.04 -4.51 -38.42
CA GLY A 351 0.73 -4.94 -37.21
C GLY A 351 1.46 -6.26 -37.41
N LYS A 352 2.61 -6.41 -36.75
CA LYS A 352 3.36 -7.67 -36.72
C LYS A 352 3.31 -8.28 -35.32
N VAL A 353 2.71 -9.46 -35.21
CA VAL A 353 2.67 -10.20 -33.95
C VAL A 353 4.07 -10.71 -33.58
N ARG A 354 4.50 -10.41 -32.37
CA ARG A 354 5.80 -10.80 -31.78
C ARG A 354 5.67 -12.03 -30.90
N SER A 355 4.61 -12.08 -30.09
CA SER A 355 4.34 -13.20 -29.19
C SER A 355 2.85 -13.45 -29.07
N THR A 356 2.51 -14.72 -28.85
CA THR A 356 1.14 -15.19 -28.57
C THR A 356 1.26 -16.22 -27.46
N ARG A 357 0.72 -15.89 -26.29
CA ARG A 357 0.80 -16.70 -25.07
C ARG A 357 -0.60 -17.07 -24.61
N TYR A 358 -0.80 -18.33 -24.22
CA TYR A 358 -2.04 -18.78 -23.61
C TYR A 358 -1.85 -18.80 -22.09
N THR A 359 -2.82 -18.27 -21.36
CA THR A 359 -2.86 -18.33 -19.90
C THR A 359 -4.22 -18.79 -19.44
N SER A 360 -4.25 -19.66 -18.43
CA SER A 360 -5.48 -20.07 -17.75
C SER A 360 -5.28 -19.87 -16.26
N SER A 361 -6.04 -18.94 -15.67
CA SER A 361 -6.05 -18.67 -14.23
C SER A 361 -7.45 -18.24 -13.83
N ASN A 362 -7.88 -18.55 -12.59
CA ASN A 362 -9.17 -18.14 -12.02
C ASN A 362 -10.36 -18.42 -12.94
N GLN A 363 -10.39 -19.64 -13.52
CA GLN A 363 -11.39 -20.13 -14.47
C GLN A 363 -11.50 -19.34 -15.79
N ARG A 364 -10.61 -18.38 -16.05
CA ARG A 364 -10.58 -17.62 -17.31
C ARG A 364 -9.45 -18.11 -18.21
N LYS A 365 -9.74 -18.28 -19.51
CA LYS A 365 -8.79 -18.70 -20.54
C LYS A 365 -8.50 -17.53 -21.46
N LEU A 366 -7.26 -17.11 -21.53
CA LEU A 366 -6.85 -15.90 -22.22
C LEU A 366 -5.73 -16.18 -23.23
N TRP A 367 -5.81 -15.48 -24.35
CA TRP A 367 -4.69 -15.28 -25.26
C TRP A 367 -4.12 -13.88 -25.04
N ASN A 368 -2.82 -13.79 -24.79
CA ASN A 368 -2.09 -12.53 -24.63
C ASN A 368 -1.10 -12.38 -25.78
N ILE A 369 -1.27 -11.32 -26.56
CA ILE A 369 -0.59 -11.08 -27.83
C ILE A 369 0.17 -9.76 -27.77
N ASP A 370 1.46 -9.79 -28.08
CA ASP A 370 2.27 -8.59 -28.23
C ASP A 370 2.51 -8.34 -29.72
N PHE A 371 2.38 -7.09 -30.17
CA PHE A 371 2.60 -6.69 -31.56
C PHE A 371 3.45 -5.42 -31.67
N THR A 372 4.03 -5.19 -32.85
CA THR A 372 4.70 -3.93 -33.22
C THR A 372 4.16 -3.40 -34.53
N LEU A 373 4.11 -2.08 -34.69
CA LEU A 373 3.86 -1.43 -35.98
C LEU A 373 5.18 -1.12 -36.68
N GLU A 374 5.18 -1.12 -38.01
CA GLU A 374 6.33 -0.72 -38.86
C GLU A 374 7.67 -1.43 -38.57
N ASP A 375 7.63 -2.61 -37.92
CA ASP A 375 8.83 -3.30 -37.42
C ASP A 375 9.66 -2.44 -36.42
N ASN A 376 9.00 -1.51 -35.72
CA ASN A 376 9.61 -0.59 -34.77
C ASN A 376 9.26 -0.95 -33.32
N ASP A 377 10.26 -1.29 -32.50
CA ASP A 377 10.06 -1.65 -31.09
C ASP A 377 9.58 -0.45 -30.23
N TYR A 378 9.74 0.78 -30.71
CA TYR A 378 9.19 1.99 -30.08
C TYR A 378 7.67 2.15 -30.29
N MET A 379 7.08 1.41 -31.24
CA MET A 379 5.66 1.40 -31.56
C MET A 379 5.11 0.00 -31.31
N HIS A 380 4.79 -0.30 -30.06
CA HIS A 380 4.38 -1.64 -29.64
C HIS A 380 3.00 -1.61 -28.99
N GLY A 381 2.36 -2.77 -28.98
CA GLY A 381 1.06 -2.93 -28.36
C GLY A 381 0.82 -4.34 -27.82
N TYR A 382 -0.23 -4.43 -27.04
CA TYR A 382 -0.65 -5.60 -26.30
C TYR A 382 -2.15 -5.81 -26.47
N VAL A 383 -2.56 -7.04 -26.76
CA VAL A 383 -3.96 -7.44 -26.82
C VAL A 383 -4.19 -8.67 -25.95
N SER A 384 -5.19 -8.63 -25.08
CA SER A 384 -5.68 -9.78 -24.33
C SER A 384 -7.07 -10.16 -24.83
N VAL A 385 -7.25 -11.42 -25.22
CA VAL A 385 -8.48 -11.94 -25.81
C VAL A 385 -8.98 -13.11 -24.98
N ASP A 386 -10.26 -13.08 -24.63
CA ASP A 386 -10.95 -14.19 -24.00
C ASP A 386 -11.08 -15.35 -24.99
N ALA A 387 -10.50 -16.51 -24.66
CA ALA A 387 -10.38 -17.62 -25.60
C ALA A 387 -11.74 -18.27 -25.93
N GLU A 388 -12.71 -18.20 -25.00
CA GLU A 388 -14.03 -18.82 -25.14
C GLU A 388 -15.00 -17.92 -25.89
N THR A 389 -14.95 -16.61 -25.64
CA THR A 389 -15.92 -15.64 -26.20
C THR A 389 -15.36 -14.83 -27.37
N GLY A 390 -14.02 -14.79 -27.54
CA GLY A 390 -13.36 -13.94 -28.52
C GLY A 390 -13.46 -12.44 -28.19
N ASN A 391 -13.87 -12.09 -26.97
CA ASN A 391 -13.91 -10.70 -26.53
C ASN A 391 -12.50 -10.15 -26.34
N ILE A 392 -12.25 -8.94 -26.85
CA ILE A 392 -11.06 -8.18 -26.52
C ILE A 392 -11.23 -7.66 -25.09
N LEU A 393 -10.40 -8.10 -24.16
CA LEU A 393 -10.44 -7.66 -22.76
C LEU A 393 -9.55 -6.45 -22.53
N ARG A 394 -8.39 -6.45 -23.21
CA ARG A 394 -7.42 -5.38 -23.15
C ARG A 394 -6.85 -5.14 -24.53
N PHE A 395 -6.78 -3.89 -24.93
CA PHE A 395 -5.98 -3.42 -26.06
C PHE A 395 -5.16 -2.25 -25.54
N HIS A 396 -3.87 -2.24 -25.81
CA HIS A 396 -2.99 -1.12 -25.51
C HIS A 396 -2.04 -0.95 -26.67
N TYR A 397 -1.90 0.27 -27.17
CA TYR A 397 -0.92 0.65 -28.17
C TYR A 397 -0.16 1.86 -27.66
N TYR A 398 1.17 1.82 -27.79
CA TYR A 398 2.05 2.86 -27.31
C TYR A 398 3.10 3.24 -28.34
N ASP A 399 3.25 4.53 -28.59
CA ASP A 399 4.27 5.12 -29.46
C ASP A 399 5.20 6.02 -28.62
N HIS A 400 6.35 5.49 -28.22
CA HIS A 400 7.31 6.21 -27.39
C HIS A 400 7.76 7.54 -27.99
N MET A 401 7.96 7.60 -29.31
CA MET A 401 8.49 8.80 -29.96
C MET A 401 7.48 9.94 -29.91
N MET A 402 6.19 9.59 -29.99
CA MET A 402 5.10 10.55 -29.98
C MET A 402 4.85 11.11 -28.57
N TYR A 403 4.90 10.29 -27.53
CA TYR A 403 4.83 10.78 -26.15
C TYR A 403 6.05 11.63 -25.77
N ASP A 404 7.24 11.29 -26.26
CA ASP A 404 8.43 12.12 -26.06
C ASP A 404 8.28 13.48 -26.73
N LYS A 405 7.78 13.52 -27.97
CA LYS A 405 7.49 14.77 -28.66
C LYS A 405 6.42 15.58 -27.92
N TYR A 406 5.32 14.94 -27.52
CA TYR A 406 4.26 15.59 -26.74
C TYR A 406 4.81 16.23 -25.47
N ARG A 407 5.68 15.50 -24.74
CA ARG A 407 6.38 16.01 -23.57
C ARG A 407 7.20 17.24 -23.92
N MET A 408 8.02 17.20 -24.97
CA MET A 408 8.85 18.33 -25.40
C MET A 408 8.01 19.57 -25.79
N ASP A 409 6.94 19.37 -26.58
CA ASP A 409 6.05 20.45 -27.00
C ASP A 409 5.34 21.06 -25.76
N SER A 410 4.87 20.21 -24.83
CA SER A 410 4.25 20.65 -23.58
C SER A 410 5.21 21.43 -22.66
N GLU A 411 6.49 21.05 -22.63
CA GLU A 411 7.54 21.73 -21.86
C GLU A 411 7.91 23.09 -22.48
N SER A 412 7.76 23.24 -23.80
CA SER A 412 8.07 24.49 -24.53
C SER A 412 7.01 25.59 -24.34
N GLY A 413 5.83 25.24 -23.81
CA GLY A 413 4.69 26.16 -23.68
C GLY A 413 3.98 26.45 -24.99
N GLU A 414 4.25 25.67 -26.05
CA GLU A 414 3.51 25.75 -27.31
C GLU A 414 2.06 25.28 -27.14
N GLU A 415 1.14 25.94 -27.83
CA GLU A 415 -0.28 25.59 -27.83
C GLU A 415 -0.46 24.21 -28.48
N ILE A 416 -0.94 23.24 -27.69
CA ILE A 416 -1.22 21.88 -28.15
C ILE A 416 -2.59 21.89 -28.84
N ILE A 417 -2.59 21.83 -30.17
CA ILE A 417 -3.83 21.82 -30.96
C ILE A 417 -4.26 20.36 -31.22
N PRO A 418 -5.41 19.90 -30.67
CA PRO A 418 -5.91 18.55 -30.95
C PRO A 418 -6.21 18.34 -32.43
N VAL A 419 -5.81 17.19 -32.98
CA VAL A 419 -6.12 16.79 -34.36
C VAL A 419 -7.55 16.27 -34.49
N ILE A 420 -8.12 15.76 -33.40
CA ILE A 420 -9.52 15.36 -33.30
C ILE A 420 -10.19 16.10 -32.14
N SER A 421 -11.45 16.47 -32.30
CA SER A 421 -12.24 17.02 -31.19
C SER A 421 -12.63 15.91 -30.21
N GLN A 422 -12.86 16.25 -28.93
CA GLN A 422 -13.33 15.28 -27.94
C GLN A 422 -14.68 14.66 -28.33
N GLU A 423 -15.58 15.44 -28.93
CA GLU A 423 -16.88 14.96 -29.42
C GLU A 423 -16.73 13.95 -30.57
N ASP A 424 -15.79 14.17 -31.49
CA ASP A 424 -15.54 13.24 -32.58
C ASP A 424 -14.80 11.99 -32.11
N ALA A 425 -13.91 12.12 -31.13
CA ALA A 425 -13.29 10.98 -30.45
C ALA A 425 -14.33 10.14 -29.69
N TYR A 426 -15.34 10.77 -29.07
CA TYR A 426 -16.48 10.06 -28.45
C TYR A 426 -17.26 9.27 -29.50
N LYS A 427 -17.57 9.86 -30.66
CA LYS A 427 -18.27 9.14 -31.75
C LYS A 427 -17.45 7.93 -32.24
N LYS A 428 -16.14 8.10 -32.40
CA LYS A 428 -15.24 6.98 -32.71
C LYS A 428 -15.23 5.92 -31.62
N ALA A 429 -15.29 6.30 -30.35
CA ALA A 429 -15.41 5.35 -29.25
C ALA A 429 -16.69 4.51 -29.40
N ILE A 430 -17.83 5.15 -29.70
CA ILE A 430 -19.08 4.43 -29.99
C ILE A 430 -18.92 3.49 -31.19
N ASP A 431 -18.25 3.90 -32.26
CA ASP A 431 -18.01 3.02 -33.42
C ASP A 431 -17.18 1.77 -33.04
N VAL A 432 -16.11 1.95 -32.24
CA VAL A 432 -15.32 0.83 -31.68
C VAL A 432 -16.20 -0.09 -30.83
N MET A 433 -17.10 0.48 -30.02
CA MET A 433 -18.01 -0.29 -29.18
C MET A 433 -19.02 -1.10 -30.02
N VAL A 434 -19.53 -0.53 -31.12
CA VAL A 434 -20.44 -1.22 -32.06
C VAL A 434 -19.73 -2.39 -32.72
N GLU A 435 -18.45 -2.23 -33.07
CA GLU A 435 -17.66 -3.26 -33.72
C GLU A 435 -17.31 -4.42 -32.78
N LEU A 436 -16.84 -4.11 -31.56
CA LEU A 436 -16.26 -5.11 -30.67
C LEU A 436 -17.24 -5.71 -29.65
N TYR A 437 -18.21 -4.90 -29.20
CA TYR A 437 -19.14 -5.24 -28.12
C TYR A 437 -20.61 -4.96 -28.48
N PRO A 438 -21.10 -5.38 -29.67
CA PRO A 438 -22.45 -5.09 -30.14
C PRO A 438 -23.54 -5.56 -29.17
N ASP A 439 -23.34 -6.71 -28.52
CA ASP A 439 -24.26 -7.32 -27.55
C ASP A 439 -24.37 -6.55 -26.23
N LYS A 440 -23.36 -5.73 -25.89
CA LYS A 440 -23.24 -5.04 -24.59
C LYS A 440 -23.72 -3.59 -24.62
N LEU A 441 -23.72 -2.96 -25.79
CA LEU A 441 -24.08 -1.54 -25.97
C LEU A 441 -25.45 -1.17 -25.39
N LYS A 442 -26.42 -2.08 -25.45
CA LYS A 442 -27.77 -1.86 -24.89
C LYS A 442 -27.78 -1.69 -23.37
N ASP A 443 -26.77 -2.22 -22.70
CA ASP A 443 -26.62 -2.22 -21.25
C ASP A 443 -25.58 -1.20 -20.78
N LEU A 444 -25.13 -0.26 -21.63
CA LEU A 444 -24.10 0.73 -21.29
C LEU A 444 -24.67 2.14 -21.14
N GLN A 445 -24.19 2.84 -20.11
CA GLN A 445 -24.38 4.29 -19.94
C GLN A 445 -23.55 5.02 -21.01
N THR A 446 -24.25 5.54 -22.00
CA THR A 446 -23.67 6.27 -23.14
C THR A 446 -23.67 7.78 -22.93
N GLU A 447 -24.64 8.31 -22.17
CA GLU A 447 -24.62 9.72 -21.79
C GLU A 447 -23.45 9.98 -20.83
N MET A 448 -22.60 10.94 -21.19
CA MET A 448 -21.44 11.32 -20.40
C MET A 448 -21.20 12.82 -20.46
N THR A 449 -20.62 13.35 -19.38
CA THR A 449 -20.14 14.73 -19.35
C THR A 449 -18.67 14.73 -19.73
N LEU A 450 -18.37 15.43 -20.83
CA LEU A 450 -17.02 15.63 -21.31
C LEU A 450 -16.38 16.79 -20.56
N TYR A 451 -15.21 16.52 -20.02
CA TYR A 451 -14.32 17.51 -19.45
C TYR A 451 -13.15 17.69 -20.40
N ASP A 452 -12.91 18.92 -20.85
CA ASP A 452 -11.72 19.24 -21.62
C ASP A 452 -10.60 19.61 -20.67
N PHE A 453 -9.73 18.64 -20.40
CA PHE A 453 -8.45 18.90 -19.74
C PHE A 453 -7.45 19.26 -20.82
N GLU A 454 -7.13 20.56 -20.95
CA GLU A 454 -6.33 21.14 -22.05
C GLU A 454 -5.04 20.35 -22.32
N HIS A 455 -4.47 19.70 -21.31
CA HIS A 455 -3.15 19.08 -21.38
C HIS A 455 -3.09 17.55 -21.16
N ALA A 456 -4.21 16.82 -21.19
CA ALA A 456 -4.11 15.35 -21.30
C ALA A 456 -3.67 14.96 -22.72
N PRO A 457 -2.73 14.00 -22.95
CA PRO A 457 -2.37 13.54 -24.30
C PRO A 457 -3.46 12.68 -24.96
N GLU A 458 -4.42 12.21 -24.17
CA GLU A 458 -5.49 11.29 -24.57
C GLU A 458 -6.87 11.81 -24.16
N TYR A 459 -7.89 11.45 -24.93
CA TYR A 459 -9.28 11.45 -24.52
C TYR A 459 -9.65 10.06 -24.02
N HIS A 460 -10.19 9.95 -22.80
CA HIS A 460 -10.66 8.70 -22.20
C HIS A 460 -12.19 8.72 -22.06
N PHE A 461 -12.83 7.63 -22.47
CA PHE A 461 -14.27 7.43 -22.36
C PHE A 461 -14.54 6.13 -21.61
N ASN A 462 -15.25 6.19 -20.48
CA ASN A 462 -15.63 5.02 -19.70
C ASN A 462 -17.15 4.85 -19.74
N PHE A 463 -17.61 3.74 -20.29
CA PHE A 463 -19.01 3.37 -20.42
C PHE A 463 -19.34 2.33 -19.34
N SER A 464 -20.02 2.75 -18.27
CA SER A 464 -20.45 1.85 -17.18
C SER A 464 -21.65 1.02 -17.61
N ARG A 465 -21.75 -0.23 -17.15
CA ARG A 465 -22.95 -1.04 -17.33
C ARG A 465 -24.10 -0.46 -16.51
N VAL A 466 -25.31 -0.51 -17.06
CA VAL A 466 -26.56 -0.14 -16.40
C VAL A 466 -27.40 -1.39 -16.24
N VAL A 467 -27.83 -1.66 -15.02
CA VAL A 467 -28.75 -2.77 -14.70
C VAL A 467 -29.87 -2.20 -13.84
N ASN A 468 -31.13 -2.45 -14.22
CA ASN A 468 -32.30 -1.90 -13.52
C ASN A 468 -32.25 -0.36 -13.35
N ASP A 469 -31.80 0.37 -14.38
CA ASP A 469 -31.60 1.83 -14.36
C ASP A 469 -30.58 2.33 -13.32
N ILE A 470 -29.71 1.44 -12.81
CA ILE A 470 -28.65 1.74 -11.84
C ILE A 470 -27.29 1.42 -12.48
N GLU A 471 -26.35 2.37 -12.36
CA GLU A 471 -24.99 2.17 -12.87
C GLU A 471 -24.22 1.15 -12.04
N TYR A 472 -23.38 0.37 -12.73
CA TYR A 472 -22.37 -0.49 -12.15
C TYR A 472 -20.97 -0.03 -12.61
N PRO A 473 -20.36 0.96 -11.94
CA PRO A 473 -19.11 1.57 -12.38
C PRO A 473 -17.92 0.60 -12.49
N TYR A 474 -17.94 -0.48 -11.69
CA TYR A 474 -16.92 -1.52 -11.72
C TYR A 474 -17.14 -2.55 -12.85
N ASN A 475 -18.18 -2.41 -13.66
CA ASN A 475 -18.44 -3.26 -14.81
C ASN A 475 -18.61 -2.35 -16.02
N SER A 476 -17.51 -2.08 -16.71
CA SER A 476 -17.44 -1.02 -17.70
C SER A 476 -16.56 -1.39 -18.88
N ILE A 477 -16.70 -0.60 -19.94
CA ILE A 477 -15.80 -0.65 -21.08
C ILE A 477 -15.21 0.74 -21.27
N SER A 478 -13.89 0.83 -21.22
CA SER A 478 -13.14 2.06 -21.43
C SER A 478 -12.46 2.05 -22.79
N VAL A 479 -12.48 3.18 -23.48
CA VAL A 479 -11.80 3.41 -24.76
C VAL A 479 -11.04 4.73 -24.68
N SER A 480 -9.79 4.76 -25.16
CA SER A 480 -9.01 6.00 -25.22
C SER A 480 -8.40 6.27 -26.59
N PHE A 481 -8.31 7.55 -26.94
CA PHE A 481 -7.76 8.04 -28.20
C PHE A 481 -6.69 9.09 -27.94
N ASN A 482 -5.61 9.04 -28.70
CA ASN A 482 -4.59 10.07 -28.69
C ASN A 482 -5.15 11.37 -29.31
N LYS A 483 -5.01 12.50 -28.62
CA LYS A 483 -5.56 13.79 -29.09
C LYS A 483 -4.89 14.32 -30.35
N MET A 484 -3.60 14.03 -30.53
CA MET A 484 -2.78 14.60 -31.60
C MET A 484 -2.73 13.73 -32.85
N THR A 485 -3.10 12.45 -32.75
CA THR A 485 -3.17 11.56 -33.93
C THR A 485 -4.59 11.10 -34.22
N GLY A 486 -5.49 11.16 -33.23
CA GLY A 486 -6.82 10.58 -33.31
C GLY A 486 -6.84 9.05 -33.41
N GLN A 487 -5.71 8.40 -33.09
CA GLN A 487 -5.57 6.95 -33.07
C GLN A 487 -6.02 6.37 -31.73
N LEU A 488 -6.60 5.17 -31.78
CA LEU A 488 -6.92 4.37 -30.59
C LEU A 488 -5.65 4.06 -29.80
N GLN A 489 -5.68 4.26 -28.49
CA GLN A 489 -4.57 3.93 -27.58
C GLN A 489 -4.94 2.75 -26.69
N GLY A 490 -6.13 2.78 -26.08
CA GLY A 490 -6.54 1.81 -25.08
C GLY A 490 -7.95 1.31 -25.28
N ILE A 491 -8.15 0.01 -25.05
CA ILE A 491 -9.45 -0.57 -24.72
C ILE A 491 -9.28 -1.39 -23.45
N TYR A 492 -10.20 -1.24 -22.52
CA TYR A 492 -10.26 -2.07 -21.32
C TYR A 492 -11.71 -2.46 -21.06
N MET A 493 -12.02 -3.76 -21.11
CA MET A 493 -13.32 -4.29 -20.75
C MET A 493 -13.21 -5.03 -19.42
N ASN A 494 -14.00 -4.59 -18.45
CA ASN A 494 -14.28 -5.35 -17.25
C ASN A 494 -15.76 -5.73 -17.22
N TRP A 495 -16.06 -7.00 -17.50
CA TRP A 495 -17.44 -7.50 -17.61
C TRP A 495 -17.58 -8.84 -16.92
N HIS A 496 -18.62 -8.95 -16.08
CA HIS A 496 -18.84 -10.04 -15.14
C HIS A 496 -20.30 -10.44 -15.20
N ASP A 497 -20.56 -11.74 -15.07
CA ASP A 497 -21.91 -12.25 -14.95
C ASP A 497 -22.24 -12.36 -13.46
N ALA A 498 -23.26 -11.62 -13.03
CA ALA A 498 -23.61 -11.52 -11.62
C ALA A 498 -25.12 -11.41 -11.44
N GLU A 499 -25.60 -11.83 -10.28
CA GLU A 499 -26.95 -11.53 -9.84
C GLU A 499 -26.97 -10.15 -9.18
N PHE A 500 -27.93 -9.32 -9.58
CA PHE A 500 -28.05 -7.94 -9.10
C PHE A 500 -29.20 -7.82 -8.10
N PRO A 501 -28.98 -7.21 -6.92
CA PRO A 501 -30.05 -6.98 -5.98
C PRO A 501 -31.02 -5.93 -6.52
N LYS A 502 -32.28 -6.03 -6.07
CA LYS A 502 -33.31 -5.03 -6.35
C LYS A 502 -33.11 -3.81 -5.45
N ALA A 503 -33.48 -2.64 -5.97
CA ALA A 503 -33.51 -1.38 -5.23
C ALA A 503 -34.72 -1.30 -4.27
N GLU A 504 -34.77 -2.19 -3.28
CA GLU A 504 -35.81 -2.26 -2.26
C GLU A 504 -35.21 -1.99 -0.87
N GLY A 505 -35.94 -1.30 0.01
CA GLY A 505 -35.49 -1.04 1.39
C GLY A 505 -34.33 -0.04 1.52
N LEU A 506 -34.08 0.78 0.50
CA LEU A 506 -33.00 1.76 0.51
C LEU A 506 -33.30 2.91 1.48
N LEU A 507 -32.26 3.37 2.19
CA LEU A 507 -32.28 4.63 2.93
C LEU A 507 -32.51 5.80 1.97
N SER A 508 -33.13 6.87 2.48
CA SER A 508 -33.32 8.08 1.69
C SER A 508 -31.99 8.80 1.47
N LYS A 509 -31.82 9.45 0.30
CA LYS A 509 -30.63 10.26 0.02
C LYS A 509 -30.40 11.34 1.09
N ASP A 510 -31.47 11.97 1.59
CA ASP A 510 -31.37 13.02 2.61
C ASP A 510 -30.84 12.49 3.97
N GLU A 511 -31.26 11.30 4.36
CA GLU A 511 -30.78 10.62 5.56
C GLU A 511 -29.30 10.27 5.45
N VAL A 512 -28.89 9.68 4.32
CA VAL A 512 -27.49 9.31 4.05
C VAL A 512 -26.61 10.54 3.94
N LEU A 513 -27.08 11.60 3.27
CA LEU A 513 -26.37 12.87 3.13
C LEU A 513 -26.17 13.53 4.50
N SER A 514 -27.20 13.54 5.35
CA SER A 514 -27.08 14.09 6.70
C SER A 514 -26.04 13.35 7.53
N LYS A 515 -26.08 12.00 7.52
CA LYS A 515 -25.07 11.16 8.17
C LYS A 515 -23.66 11.44 7.61
N TYR A 516 -23.51 11.50 6.29
CA TYR A 516 -22.22 11.76 5.65
C TYR A 516 -21.63 13.12 6.05
N MET A 517 -22.45 14.16 6.11
CA MET A 517 -22.04 15.49 6.56
C MET A 517 -21.72 15.52 8.07
N ASP A 518 -22.42 14.73 8.88
CA ASP A 518 -22.15 14.60 10.31
C ASP A 518 -20.86 13.82 10.60
N ASP A 519 -20.51 12.85 9.77
CA ASP A 519 -19.29 12.04 9.90
C ASP A 519 -18.04 12.70 9.30
N SER A 520 -18.20 13.86 8.64
CA SER A 520 -17.12 14.56 7.96
C SER A 520 -16.97 16.03 8.40
N THR A 521 -15.85 16.62 8.01
CA THR A 521 -15.50 18.01 8.26
C THR A 521 -14.86 18.58 7.00
N LEU A 522 -15.28 19.80 6.63
CA LEU A 522 -14.54 20.61 5.66
C LEU A 522 -13.41 21.33 6.39
N GLU A 523 -12.18 20.92 6.12
CA GLU A 523 -10.98 21.54 6.67
C GLU A 523 -10.43 22.57 5.68
N LEU A 524 -10.13 23.77 6.18
CA LEU A 524 -9.41 24.79 5.44
C LEU A 524 -7.93 24.41 5.39
N MET A 525 -7.35 24.35 4.19
CA MET A 525 -5.94 24.03 4.02
C MET A 525 -5.33 24.72 2.80
N PHE A 526 -4.02 24.92 2.84
CA PHE A 526 -3.27 25.26 1.65
C PHE A 526 -2.97 23.98 0.86
N THR A 527 -3.08 24.02 -0.46
CA THR A 527 -2.73 22.91 -1.33
C THR A 527 -1.83 23.38 -2.47
N GLN A 528 -0.87 22.54 -2.84
CA GLN A 528 0.02 22.78 -3.96
C GLN A 528 -0.68 22.37 -5.26
N ILE A 529 -0.86 23.33 -6.15
CA ILE A 529 -1.36 23.13 -7.49
C ILE A 529 -0.18 23.07 -8.45
N TYR A 530 0.11 21.86 -8.90
CA TYR A 530 1.16 21.63 -9.89
C TYR A 530 0.62 21.91 -11.29
N SER A 531 1.37 22.70 -12.07
CA SER A 531 1.10 22.81 -13.51
C SER A 531 1.44 21.48 -14.16
N HIS A 532 0.46 20.87 -14.83
CA HIS A 532 0.46 19.45 -15.19
C HIS A 532 1.61 19.01 -16.11
N HIS A 533 2.36 19.94 -16.75
CA HIS A 533 3.39 19.60 -17.74
C HIS A 533 4.70 20.37 -17.66
N ILE A 534 4.82 21.39 -16.83
CA ILE A 534 6.13 21.98 -16.59
C ILE A 534 6.69 21.29 -15.35
N ARG A 535 7.35 20.14 -15.58
CA ARG A 535 8.26 19.52 -14.59
C ARG A 535 9.26 20.53 -14.00
N TYR A 536 9.37 21.71 -14.63
CA TYR A 536 10.28 22.79 -14.35
C TYR A 536 9.67 24.07 -13.72
N LYS A 537 8.38 24.08 -13.34
CA LYS A 537 7.74 25.26 -12.71
C LYS A 537 7.31 24.95 -11.27
N ALA A 538 7.62 25.87 -10.36
CA ALA A 538 7.16 25.79 -8.98
C ALA A 538 5.61 25.71 -8.91
N PRO A 539 5.05 24.91 -7.99
CA PRO A 539 3.61 24.85 -7.79
C PRO A 539 3.05 26.19 -7.32
N THR A 540 1.79 26.47 -7.61
CA THR A 540 1.07 27.60 -7.00
C THR A 540 0.32 27.12 -5.76
N ILE A 541 0.29 27.92 -4.70
CA ILE A 541 -0.52 27.61 -3.52
C ILE A 541 -1.93 28.14 -3.71
N LYS A 542 -2.91 27.25 -3.53
CA LYS A 542 -4.32 27.62 -3.35
C LYS A 542 -4.76 27.37 -1.92
N LEU A 543 -5.65 28.22 -1.43
CA LEU A 543 -6.37 28.00 -0.20
C LEU A 543 -7.72 27.34 -0.53
N VAL A 544 -7.98 26.18 0.07
CA VAL A 544 -9.14 25.35 -0.28
C VAL A 544 -9.83 24.79 0.96
N TYR A 545 -11.11 24.48 0.83
CA TYR A 545 -11.80 23.56 1.72
C TYR A 545 -11.78 22.14 1.12
N MET A 546 -11.32 21.17 1.90
CA MET A 546 -11.34 19.76 1.55
C MET A 546 -12.19 18.97 2.54
N ASN A 547 -13.00 18.04 2.02
CA ASN A 547 -13.78 17.16 2.87
C ASN A 547 -12.90 16.04 3.42
N LYS A 548 -13.00 15.84 4.73
CA LYS A 548 -12.28 14.80 5.46
C LYS A 548 -13.25 14.10 6.39
N GLY A 549 -13.20 12.77 6.41
CA GLY A 549 -13.87 11.98 7.43
C GLY A 549 -13.27 12.22 8.81
N LYS A 550 -14.10 12.42 9.83
CA LYS A 550 -13.65 12.64 11.22
C LYS A 550 -12.70 11.55 11.72
N ASP A 551 -12.94 10.32 11.27
CA ASP A 551 -12.26 9.12 11.75
C ASP A 551 -11.50 8.35 10.66
N ASN A 552 -11.60 8.77 9.39
CA ASN A 552 -11.03 7.99 8.29
C ASN A 552 -10.97 8.75 6.96
N TYR A 553 -9.79 8.98 6.38
CA TYR A 553 -9.70 9.74 5.12
C TYR A 553 -10.06 8.94 3.87
N TRP A 554 -9.73 7.65 3.82
CA TRP A 554 -9.71 6.87 2.57
C TRP A 554 -11.00 6.13 2.25
N HIS A 555 -11.95 6.17 3.17
CA HIS A 555 -13.03 5.19 3.29
C HIS A 555 -14.44 5.80 3.23
N PHE A 556 -14.54 7.10 2.93
CA PHE A 556 -15.78 7.87 2.81
C PHE A 556 -16.42 7.80 1.41
N ARG A 557 -16.14 6.74 0.66
CA ARG A 557 -16.54 6.63 -0.76
C ARG A 557 -17.79 5.80 -0.98
N ASN A 558 -17.93 4.65 -0.32
CA ASN A 558 -19.07 3.77 -0.52
C ASN A 558 -19.89 3.71 0.78
N ILE A 559 -21.18 4.02 0.71
CA ILE A 559 -22.11 3.91 1.84
C ILE A 559 -23.16 2.88 1.46
N ASP A 560 -23.28 1.79 2.21
CA ASP A 560 -24.28 0.76 1.97
C ASP A 560 -25.68 1.39 1.94
N ALA A 561 -26.41 1.18 0.85
CA ALA A 561 -27.66 1.90 0.60
C ALA A 561 -28.82 1.41 1.47
N VAL A 562 -28.70 0.27 2.15
CA VAL A 562 -29.72 -0.31 3.02
C VAL A 562 -29.41 -0.04 4.49
N THR A 563 -28.13 -0.14 4.88
CA THR A 563 -27.69 -0.06 6.28
C THR A 563 -27.08 1.28 6.67
N GLY A 564 -26.55 2.04 5.70
CA GLY A 564 -25.83 3.30 5.96
C GLY A 564 -24.40 3.10 6.49
N GLU A 565 -23.89 1.86 6.51
CA GLU A 565 -22.51 1.54 6.89
C GLU A 565 -21.53 1.97 5.78
N TYR A 566 -20.35 2.47 6.17
CA TYR A 566 -19.28 2.72 5.20
C TYR A 566 -18.69 1.39 4.76
N LEU A 567 -18.52 1.21 3.45
CA LEU A 567 -17.91 0.02 2.85
C LEU A 567 -16.57 0.37 2.22
N ASP A 568 -15.60 -0.52 2.35
CA ASP A 568 -14.32 -0.38 1.67
C ASP A 568 -14.48 -0.64 0.15
N TRP A 569 -13.37 -0.68 -0.57
CA TRP A 569 -13.40 -0.92 -2.02
C TRP A 569 -13.74 -2.37 -2.39
N ASN A 570 -13.70 -3.30 -1.43
CA ASN A 570 -14.11 -4.71 -1.56
C ASN A 570 -15.55 -4.96 -1.10
N GLY A 571 -16.26 -3.94 -0.63
CA GLY A 571 -17.62 -4.11 -0.08
C GLY A 571 -17.67 -4.65 1.34
N GLU A 572 -16.52 -4.71 2.05
CA GLU A 572 -16.48 -5.04 3.47
C GLU A 572 -16.88 -3.82 4.33
N SER A 573 -17.62 -4.07 5.41
CA SER A 573 -18.03 -3.01 6.34
C SER A 573 -16.83 -2.46 7.10
N ILE A 574 -16.61 -1.16 6.98
CA ILE A 574 -15.64 -0.41 7.77
C ILE A 574 -16.33 -0.04 9.07
N LYS A 575 -16.32 -0.95 10.03
CA LYS A 575 -16.74 -0.62 11.39
C LYS A 575 -15.72 0.35 12.01
N GLU A 576 -16.20 1.42 12.63
CA GLU A 576 -15.39 2.25 13.53
C GLU A 576 -14.81 1.35 14.64
N LYS A 577 -13.52 1.01 14.52
CA LYS A 577 -12.81 0.19 15.52
C LYS A 577 -12.65 0.89 16.87
N LYS A 578 -12.94 2.19 16.96
CA LYS A 578 -12.82 2.98 18.19
C LYS A 578 -13.59 2.39 19.38
N SER A 579 -14.76 1.78 19.15
CA SER A 579 -15.68 1.43 20.25
C SER A 579 -15.28 0.22 21.10
N LYS A 580 -14.31 -0.62 20.70
CA LYS A 580 -13.81 -1.75 21.52
C LYS A 580 -12.40 -1.56 22.06
N GLU A 581 -11.69 -0.51 21.66
CA GLU A 581 -10.33 -0.21 22.12
C GLU A 581 -10.30 0.57 23.45
N GLU A 582 -11.44 1.12 23.89
CA GLU A 582 -11.55 2.00 25.07
C GLU A 582 -11.16 1.33 26.42
N ASN A 583 -10.87 0.03 26.45
CA ASN A 583 -10.34 -0.66 27.65
C ASN A 583 -9.01 -1.39 27.43
N ILE A 584 -8.38 -1.30 26.25
CA ILE A 584 -7.08 -1.96 26.03
C ILE A 584 -6.05 -1.30 26.92
N SER A 585 -5.95 0.03 26.88
CA SER A 585 -4.97 0.77 27.66
C SER A 585 -5.05 0.47 29.17
N SER A 586 -6.26 0.30 29.72
CA SER A 586 -6.44 -0.01 31.15
C SER A 586 -6.10 -1.45 31.52
N ILE A 587 -6.21 -2.40 30.58
CA ILE A 587 -5.74 -3.79 30.78
C ILE A 587 -4.22 -3.86 30.65
N LEU A 588 -3.64 -3.10 29.72
CA LEU A 588 -2.21 -3.09 29.46
C LEU A 588 -1.43 -2.34 30.54
N GLU A 589 -1.99 -1.26 31.10
CA GLU A 589 -1.32 -0.41 32.08
C GLU A 589 -0.88 -1.21 33.32
N GLY A 590 0.43 -1.31 33.52
CA GLY A 590 1.02 -2.02 34.67
C GLY A 590 1.08 -3.54 34.50
N HIS A 591 0.67 -4.09 33.35
CA HIS A 591 0.93 -5.48 32.99
C HIS A 591 2.43 -5.67 32.71
N GLU A 592 3.03 -6.77 33.17
CA GLU A 592 4.48 -7.00 33.02
C GLU A 592 4.93 -7.07 31.55
N ALA A 593 4.05 -7.54 30.67
CA ALA A 593 4.24 -7.63 29.22
C ALA A 593 3.55 -6.49 28.45
N GLU A 594 3.33 -5.33 29.07
CA GLU A 594 2.62 -4.19 28.47
C GLU A 594 3.18 -3.82 27.09
N LYS A 595 4.51 -3.78 26.96
CA LYS A 595 5.18 -3.42 25.72
C LYS A 595 4.97 -4.47 24.63
N GLU A 596 5.16 -5.75 24.95
CA GLU A 596 4.96 -6.86 24.03
C GLU A 596 3.52 -6.90 23.51
N LEU A 597 2.56 -6.66 24.40
CA LEU A 597 1.14 -6.62 24.07
C LEU A 597 0.80 -5.44 23.16
N LYS A 598 1.32 -4.23 23.43
CA LYS A 598 1.16 -3.08 22.52
C LYS A 598 1.67 -3.42 21.12
N ILE A 599 2.88 -3.97 21.01
CA ILE A 599 3.47 -4.32 19.72
C ILE A 599 2.58 -5.30 18.94
N ILE A 600 2.18 -6.43 19.53
CA ILE A 600 1.40 -7.44 18.80
C ILE A 600 -0.03 -6.99 18.51
N ILE A 601 -0.67 -6.20 19.38
CA ILE A 601 -1.97 -5.59 19.10
C ILE A 601 -1.88 -4.63 17.92
N ASP A 602 -0.83 -3.81 17.87
CA ASP A 602 -0.55 -2.89 16.76
C ASP A 602 -0.21 -3.61 15.46
N THR A 603 0.02 -4.93 15.44
CA THR A 603 0.19 -5.65 14.17
C THR A 603 -1.12 -6.08 13.52
N GLY A 604 -2.24 -6.13 14.27
CA GLY A 604 -3.47 -6.74 13.75
C GLY A 604 -3.61 -8.24 13.92
N ILE A 605 -2.61 -8.90 14.52
CA ILE A 605 -2.65 -10.35 14.80
C ILE A 605 -3.75 -10.71 15.81
N VAL A 606 -4.01 -9.84 16.79
CA VAL A 606 -4.95 -10.08 17.88
C VAL A 606 -6.38 -9.66 17.49
N ASP A 607 -7.32 -10.60 17.49
CA ASP A 607 -8.74 -10.34 17.22
C ASP A 607 -9.48 -9.83 18.47
N LEU A 608 -9.42 -8.52 18.67
CA LEU A 608 -10.16 -7.82 19.73
C LEU A 608 -11.61 -7.47 19.34
N GLU A 609 -12.04 -7.82 18.12
CA GLU A 609 -13.45 -7.68 17.73
C GLU A 609 -14.27 -8.80 18.36
N ASN A 610 -13.75 -10.02 18.31
CA ASN A 610 -14.49 -11.22 18.75
C ASN A 610 -14.10 -11.70 20.15
N PHE A 611 -12.93 -11.31 20.66
CA PHE A 611 -12.39 -11.84 21.91
C PHE A 611 -11.91 -10.74 22.86
N GLN A 612 -11.96 -11.03 24.16
CA GLN A 612 -11.35 -10.22 25.22
C GLN A 612 -9.96 -10.78 25.56
N LEU A 613 -9.04 -9.93 26.02
CA LEU A 613 -7.65 -10.34 26.30
C LEU A 613 -7.56 -11.48 27.34
N ASP A 614 -8.41 -11.47 28.36
CA ASP A 614 -8.47 -12.48 29.42
C ASP A 614 -9.34 -13.70 29.07
N SER A 615 -9.99 -13.70 27.90
CA SER A 615 -10.83 -14.82 27.45
C SER A 615 -10.01 -15.95 26.83
N THR A 616 -10.46 -17.19 27.03
CA THR A 616 -9.95 -18.37 26.33
C THR A 616 -10.32 -18.31 24.84
N VAL A 617 -9.41 -18.73 23.96
CA VAL A 617 -9.63 -18.72 22.51
C VAL A 617 -9.61 -20.14 21.90
N PRO A 618 -10.37 -20.40 20.83
CA PRO A 618 -10.38 -21.71 20.16
C PRO A 618 -9.07 -21.95 19.39
N ARG A 619 -8.74 -23.22 19.17
CA ARG A 619 -7.52 -23.64 18.45
C ARG A 619 -7.34 -22.95 17.09
N LYS A 620 -8.42 -22.79 16.32
CA LYS A 620 -8.37 -22.11 15.01
C LYS A 620 -7.91 -20.66 15.08
N GLU A 621 -8.26 -19.94 16.16
CA GLU A 621 -7.80 -18.56 16.35
C GLU A 621 -6.31 -18.53 16.70
N ILE A 622 -5.83 -19.46 17.53
CA ILE A 622 -4.38 -19.56 17.83
C ILE A 622 -3.59 -19.87 16.55
N ILE A 623 -4.08 -20.78 15.70
CA ILE A 623 -3.44 -21.09 14.41
C ILE A 623 -3.38 -19.85 13.52
N LYS A 624 -4.50 -19.12 13.38
CA LYS A 624 -4.57 -17.85 12.66
C LYS A 624 -3.55 -16.83 13.19
N MET A 625 -3.44 -16.69 14.52
CA MET A 625 -2.46 -15.79 15.14
C MET A 625 -1.01 -16.21 14.83
N LEU A 626 -0.69 -17.51 14.88
CA LEU A 626 0.65 -18.03 14.57
C LEU A 626 1.05 -17.74 13.12
N VAL A 627 0.19 -18.08 12.15
CA VAL A 627 0.52 -17.85 10.73
C VAL A 627 0.62 -16.36 10.41
N ASN A 628 -0.26 -15.53 10.99
CA ASN A 628 -0.19 -14.09 10.82
C ASN A 628 1.09 -13.50 11.42
N ALA A 629 1.51 -13.95 12.61
CA ALA A 629 2.80 -13.58 13.19
C ALA A 629 3.99 -13.95 12.30
N MET A 630 3.85 -15.05 11.54
CA MET A 630 4.82 -15.50 10.55
C MET A 630 4.84 -14.71 9.25
N GLY A 631 3.97 -13.70 9.10
CA GLY A 631 3.87 -12.88 7.89
C GLY A 631 2.98 -13.52 6.83
N PHE A 632 2.06 -14.41 7.20
CA PHE A 632 1.07 -14.94 6.26
C PHE A 632 0.31 -13.80 5.57
N SER A 633 0.18 -13.93 4.26
CA SER A 633 -0.83 -13.21 3.49
C SER A 633 -1.48 -14.19 2.54
N PRO A 634 -2.81 -14.14 2.32
CA PRO A 634 -3.45 -15.28 1.69
C PRO A 634 -3.21 -15.40 0.18
N TYR A 635 -2.63 -14.38 -0.47
CA TYR A 635 -2.07 -14.54 -1.82
C TYR A 635 -0.97 -15.61 -1.88
N MET A 636 -0.30 -15.92 -0.76
CA MET A 636 0.75 -16.94 -0.70
C MET A 636 0.22 -18.36 -0.92
N VAL A 637 -1.09 -18.57 -0.78
CA VAL A 637 -1.75 -19.88 -0.93
C VAL A 637 -2.76 -19.89 -2.08
N GLU A 638 -2.71 -18.92 -3.00
CA GLU A 638 -3.62 -18.86 -4.16
C GLU A 638 -3.55 -20.13 -5.02
N ASP A 639 -2.35 -20.69 -5.18
CA ASP A 639 -2.10 -21.93 -5.93
C ASP A 639 -1.94 -23.19 -5.03
N ALA A 640 -2.27 -23.08 -3.73
CA ALA A 640 -2.10 -24.20 -2.80
C ALA A 640 -3.12 -25.32 -3.06
N GLU A 641 -2.73 -26.57 -2.77
CA GLU A 641 -3.66 -27.70 -2.80
C GLU A 641 -4.80 -27.53 -1.76
N ASP A 642 -5.93 -28.16 -2.05
CA ASP A 642 -7.04 -28.24 -1.12
C ASP A 642 -6.65 -28.95 0.19
N LEU A 643 -7.18 -28.45 1.31
CA LEU A 643 -7.07 -29.10 2.60
C LEU A 643 -7.86 -30.42 2.63
N LYS A 644 -7.27 -31.46 3.21
CA LYS A 644 -7.85 -32.78 3.48
C LYS A 644 -8.49 -32.87 4.87
N ILE A 645 -8.35 -31.82 5.69
CA ILE A 645 -8.89 -31.72 7.06
C ILE A 645 -10.42 -31.84 7.03
N THR A 646 -11.00 -32.70 7.87
CA THR A 646 -12.41 -33.12 7.72
C THR A 646 -13.45 -32.16 8.28
N ASN A 647 -13.05 -31.18 9.10
CA ASN A 647 -13.94 -30.25 9.81
C ASN A 647 -13.77 -28.78 9.43
N ILE A 648 -13.41 -28.51 8.17
CA ILE A 648 -13.34 -27.15 7.61
C ILE A 648 -13.90 -27.15 6.18
N ASP A 649 -14.74 -26.17 5.85
CA ASP A 649 -15.23 -25.93 4.50
C ASP A 649 -14.34 -24.90 3.78
N LYS A 650 -14.27 -24.95 2.43
CA LYS A 650 -13.48 -23.99 1.64
C LYS A 650 -13.96 -22.55 1.79
N GLU A 651 -15.25 -22.37 2.07
CA GLU A 651 -15.87 -21.06 2.27
C GLU A 651 -15.72 -20.54 3.72
N ASP A 652 -15.07 -21.30 4.61
CA ASP A 652 -14.84 -20.87 6.00
C ASP A 652 -13.72 -19.82 6.07
N ASP A 653 -13.93 -18.74 6.84
CA ASP A 653 -12.97 -17.65 7.04
C ASP A 653 -11.59 -18.13 7.54
N TYR A 654 -11.52 -19.30 8.19
CA TYR A 654 -10.28 -19.89 8.69
C TYR A 654 -9.53 -20.75 7.65
N TYR A 655 -10.14 -21.08 6.51
CA TYR A 655 -9.60 -22.05 5.55
C TYR A 655 -8.20 -21.69 5.06
N GLN A 656 -8.02 -20.45 4.59
CA GLN A 656 -6.72 -20.00 4.08
C GLN A 656 -5.65 -19.93 5.17
N TYR A 657 -6.01 -19.60 6.40
CA TYR A 657 -5.05 -19.62 7.53
C TYR A 657 -4.59 -21.05 7.84
N LEU A 658 -5.47 -22.04 7.67
CA LEU A 658 -5.08 -23.45 7.77
C LEU A 658 -4.19 -23.89 6.59
N GLN A 659 -4.43 -23.40 5.37
CA GLN A 659 -3.49 -23.59 4.25
C GLN A 659 -2.13 -22.95 4.56
N GLY A 660 -2.12 -21.73 5.11
CA GLY A 660 -0.90 -21.08 5.59
C GLY A 660 -0.19 -21.89 6.67
N ALA A 661 -0.94 -22.51 7.59
CA ALA A 661 -0.38 -23.37 8.63
C ALA A 661 0.23 -24.66 8.07
N VAL A 662 -0.32 -25.21 6.98
CA VAL A 662 0.30 -26.31 6.23
C VAL A 662 1.55 -25.84 5.50
N MET A 663 1.48 -24.69 4.81
CA MET A 663 2.60 -24.09 4.09
C MET A 663 3.82 -23.81 5.01
N TYR A 664 3.56 -23.48 6.27
CA TYR A 664 4.57 -23.23 7.30
C TYR A 664 4.91 -24.47 8.15
N ASP A 665 4.48 -25.68 7.76
CA ASP A 665 4.73 -26.93 8.48
C ASP A 665 4.24 -26.94 9.95
N LEU A 666 3.26 -26.09 10.30
CA LEU A 666 2.59 -26.12 11.61
C LEU A 666 1.59 -27.28 11.70
N LEU A 667 1.01 -27.65 10.56
CA LEU A 667 0.00 -28.70 10.41
C LEU A 667 0.35 -29.61 9.23
N GLU A 668 0.02 -30.90 9.36
CA GLU A 668 0.07 -31.84 8.25
C GLU A 668 -1.28 -31.84 7.52
N ASN A 669 -1.26 -31.85 6.18
CA ASN A 669 -2.46 -31.90 5.36
C ASN A 669 -3.00 -33.34 5.24
N GLU A 670 -3.62 -33.83 6.32
CA GLU A 670 -4.17 -35.18 6.44
C GLU A 670 -5.67 -35.19 6.77
N GLU A 671 -6.34 -36.31 6.45
CA GLU A 671 -7.76 -36.52 6.72
C GLU A 671 -8.02 -36.77 8.21
N LYS A 672 -8.07 -35.68 8.99
CA LYS A 672 -8.19 -35.69 10.44
C LYS A 672 -9.05 -34.54 10.94
N ASP A 673 -9.77 -34.77 12.04
CA ASP A 673 -10.42 -33.73 12.82
C ASP A 673 -9.39 -33.02 13.72
N LEU A 674 -9.20 -31.72 13.49
CA LEU A 674 -8.24 -30.90 14.24
C LEU A 674 -8.81 -30.27 15.52
N LYS A 675 -10.08 -30.56 15.89
CA LYS A 675 -10.75 -29.98 17.07
C LYS A 675 -10.64 -28.44 17.07
N LEU A 676 -10.96 -27.83 15.93
CA LEU A 676 -10.73 -26.40 15.65
C LEU A 676 -11.42 -25.45 16.64
N ASP A 677 -12.57 -25.86 17.20
CA ASP A 677 -13.36 -25.07 18.16
C ASP A 677 -13.06 -25.39 19.64
N GLU A 678 -12.20 -26.38 19.93
CA GLU A 678 -11.80 -26.67 21.32
C GLU A 678 -10.77 -25.65 21.84
N THR A 679 -10.76 -25.44 23.15
CA THR A 679 -9.69 -24.67 23.83
C THR A 679 -8.37 -25.42 23.80
N VAL A 680 -7.26 -24.69 23.79
CA VAL A 680 -5.91 -25.24 23.83
C VAL A 680 -5.33 -25.16 25.24
N THR A 681 -4.74 -26.24 25.71
CA THR A 681 -4.05 -26.28 27.02
C THR A 681 -2.66 -25.65 26.95
N ARG A 682 -2.10 -25.27 28.10
CA ARG A 682 -0.75 -24.68 28.18
C ARG A 682 0.36 -25.59 27.66
N GLU A 683 0.24 -26.92 27.79
CA GLU A 683 1.23 -27.85 27.22
C GLU A 683 1.09 -28.04 25.70
N GLU A 684 -0.14 -27.99 25.17
CA GLU A 684 -0.38 -28.00 23.72
C GLU A 684 0.09 -26.70 23.07
N PHE A 685 -0.13 -25.56 23.74
CA PHE A 685 0.36 -24.27 23.25
C PHE A 685 1.89 -24.23 23.20
N ALA A 686 2.58 -24.79 24.19
CA ALA A 686 4.04 -24.95 24.16
C ALA A 686 4.52 -25.73 22.93
N GLU A 687 3.79 -26.79 22.54
CA GLU A 687 4.08 -27.52 21.31
C GLU A 687 3.90 -26.64 20.06
N MET A 688 2.77 -25.92 19.97
CA MET A 688 2.48 -25.04 18.83
C MET A 688 3.56 -23.96 18.65
N LEU A 689 4.04 -23.35 19.74
CA LEU A 689 5.12 -22.36 19.72
C LEU A 689 6.44 -22.94 19.22
N MET A 690 6.81 -24.16 19.64
CA MET A 690 8.06 -24.78 19.18
C MET A 690 7.98 -25.25 17.74
N LYS A 691 6.80 -25.66 17.27
CA LYS A 691 6.56 -25.94 15.84
C LYS A 691 6.74 -24.69 14.99
N MET A 692 6.21 -23.55 15.45
CA MET A 692 6.36 -22.25 14.78
C MET A 692 7.79 -21.88 14.44
N VAL A 693 8.76 -22.35 15.23
CA VAL A 693 10.19 -22.03 15.07
C VAL A 693 11.04 -23.25 14.70
N GLY A 694 10.43 -24.35 14.25
CA GLY A 694 11.14 -25.54 13.80
C GLY A 694 11.90 -26.32 14.90
N MET A 695 11.60 -26.07 16.17
CA MET A 695 12.26 -26.70 17.33
C MET A 695 11.62 -28.03 17.75
N GLU A 696 10.66 -28.54 16.99
CA GLU A 696 9.91 -29.76 17.30
C GLU A 696 10.82 -30.98 17.51
N ASN A 697 11.82 -31.18 16.65
CA ASN A 697 12.76 -32.30 16.75
C ASN A 697 13.62 -32.23 18.02
N VAL A 698 13.99 -31.02 18.45
CA VAL A 698 14.75 -30.80 19.68
C VAL A 698 13.86 -31.08 20.88
N ALA A 699 12.63 -30.55 20.89
CA ALA A 699 11.65 -30.73 21.96
C ALA A 699 11.22 -32.21 22.14
N LYS A 700 11.26 -33.03 21.08
CA LYS A 700 10.98 -34.48 21.14
C LYS A 700 12.11 -35.31 21.74
N ALA A 701 13.28 -34.74 22.03
CA ALA A 701 14.39 -35.48 22.62
C ALA A 701 14.03 -36.02 24.02
N LYS A 702 14.26 -37.31 24.23
CA LYS A 702 13.86 -38.00 25.46
C LYS A 702 14.95 -37.90 26.53
N ASP A 703 14.52 -37.91 27.79
CA ASP A 703 15.36 -38.05 28.99
C ASP A 703 16.40 -36.95 29.27
N ILE A 704 16.33 -35.82 28.56
CA ILE A 704 17.26 -34.69 28.74
C ILE A 704 16.62 -33.43 29.34
N PHE A 705 15.28 -33.35 29.35
CA PHE A 705 14.54 -32.16 29.77
C PHE A 705 14.07 -32.26 31.22
N VAL A 706 14.21 -31.15 31.94
CA VAL A 706 13.74 -30.96 33.32
C VAL A 706 12.92 -29.67 33.36
N VAL A 707 11.71 -29.75 33.92
CA VAL A 707 10.86 -28.58 34.18
C VAL A 707 10.82 -28.40 35.70
N PRO A 708 11.50 -27.39 36.27
CA PRO A 708 11.65 -27.23 37.72
C PRO A 708 10.42 -26.55 38.36
N VAL A 709 9.23 -27.13 38.16
CA VAL A 709 7.94 -26.70 38.72
C VAL A 709 7.34 -27.78 39.61
N GLU A 710 6.43 -27.41 40.51
CA GLU A 710 5.85 -28.35 41.49
C GLU A 710 4.95 -29.42 40.84
N ASP A 711 4.25 -29.07 39.77
CA ASP A 711 3.32 -29.89 39.00
C ASP A 711 3.94 -30.53 37.75
N ALA A 712 5.27 -30.69 37.71
CA ALA A 712 5.97 -31.22 36.54
C ALA A 712 5.55 -32.64 36.15
N ASP A 713 4.99 -33.41 37.10
CA ASP A 713 4.46 -34.76 36.88
C ASP A 713 3.09 -34.77 36.18
N GLU A 714 2.40 -33.62 36.10
CA GLU A 714 1.13 -33.46 35.36
C GLU A 714 1.34 -33.24 33.85
N ILE A 715 2.57 -32.94 33.42
CA ILE A 715 2.92 -32.72 32.01
C ILE A 715 2.96 -34.04 31.27
N GLN A 716 2.32 -34.12 30.10
CA GLN A 716 2.37 -35.32 29.28
C GLN A 716 3.82 -35.66 28.88
N PRO A 717 4.25 -36.95 28.96
CA PRO A 717 5.64 -37.31 28.73
C PRO A 717 6.22 -36.89 27.37
N ASP A 718 5.40 -36.86 26.32
CA ASP A 718 5.76 -36.41 24.97
C ASP A 718 5.74 -34.88 24.80
N LYS A 719 5.11 -34.14 25.73
CA LYS A 719 5.10 -32.67 25.79
C LYS A 719 6.19 -32.08 26.69
N LYS A 720 6.83 -32.91 27.52
CA LYS A 720 7.82 -32.47 28.51
C LYS A 720 8.94 -31.60 27.95
N GLY A 721 9.49 -31.95 26.78
CA GLY A 721 10.56 -31.14 26.17
C GLY A 721 10.07 -29.82 25.60
N PHE A 722 8.86 -29.78 25.06
CA PHE A 722 8.21 -28.54 24.59
C PHE A 722 8.01 -27.57 25.76
N VAL A 723 7.41 -28.05 26.86
CA VAL A 723 7.20 -27.26 28.08
C VAL A 723 8.53 -26.80 28.67
N ALA A 724 9.54 -27.67 28.73
CA ALA A 724 10.85 -27.31 29.27
C ALA A 724 11.54 -26.18 28.50
N ILE A 725 11.41 -26.15 27.17
CA ILE A 725 12.02 -25.10 26.35
C ILE A 725 11.29 -23.77 26.54
N VAL A 726 9.95 -23.74 26.42
CA VAL A 726 9.20 -22.48 26.58
C VAL A 726 9.29 -21.92 27.99
N TYR A 727 9.33 -22.79 29.00
CA TYR A 727 9.55 -22.39 30.39
C TYR A 727 10.97 -21.86 30.59
N GLY A 728 11.98 -22.59 30.11
CA GLY A 728 13.40 -22.23 30.31
C GLY A 728 13.86 -20.99 29.55
N LEU A 729 13.09 -20.52 28.56
CA LEU A 729 13.32 -19.30 27.79
C LEU A 729 12.37 -18.15 28.21
N ASP A 730 11.63 -18.32 29.31
CA ASP A 730 10.67 -17.34 29.82
C ASP A 730 9.60 -16.93 28.77
N ILE A 731 9.26 -17.84 27.86
CA ILE A 731 8.23 -17.64 26.84
C ILE A 731 6.84 -17.85 27.45
N VAL A 732 6.68 -18.93 28.21
CA VAL A 732 5.46 -19.24 28.98
C VAL A 732 5.87 -19.45 30.43
N GLU A 733 5.55 -18.48 31.28
CA GLU A 733 5.96 -18.46 32.68
C GLU A 733 5.09 -19.36 33.57
N ALA A 734 5.64 -19.81 34.70
CA ALA A 734 4.89 -20.51 35.74
C ALA A 734 4.09 -19.52 36.61
N GLN A 735 2.94 -19.98 37.10
CA GLN A 735 2.07 -19.24 38.02
C GLN A 735 2.21 -19.86 39.42
N GLU A 736 2.70 -19.08 40.39
CA GLU A 736 2.85 -19.53 41.79
C GLU A 736 3.58 -20.90 41.91
N ASN A 737 4.74 -21.05 41.25
CA ASN A 737 5.57 -22.27 41.15
C ASN A 737 4.98 -23.46 40.38
N ASN A 738 3.78 -23.32 39.79
CA ASN A 738 3.14 -24.35 38.98
C ASN A 738 3.10 -23.94 37.50
N TYR A 739 3.32 -24.87 36.59
CA TYR A 739 3.17 -24.62 35.15
C TYR A 739 1.70 -24.66 34.72
N ASN A 740 0.84 -25.39 35.42
CA ASN A 740 -0.57 -25.67 35.11
C ASN A 740 -0.77 -26.24 33.69
N PRO A 741 -0.17 -27.40 33.34
CA PRO A 741 -0.12 -27.89 31.94
C PRO A 741 -1.50 -28.06 31.29
N ASN A 742 -2.50 -28.45 32.07
CA ASN A 742 -3.86 -28.73 31.61
C ASN A 742 -4.79 -27.50 31.60
N ALA A 743 -4.34 -26.35 32.11
CA ALA A 743 -5.17 -25.14 32.09
C ALA A 743 -5.26 -24.57 30.66
N PRO A 744 -6.42 -24.01 30.27
CA PRO A 744 -6.58 -23.39 28.96
C PRO A 744 -5.75 -22.09 28.86
N VAL A 745 -5.24 -21.79 27.67
CA VAL A 745 -4.60 -20.50 27.40
C VAL A 745 -5.64 -19.42 27.07
N THR A 746 -5.40 -18.22 27.57
CA THR A 746 -6.15 -17.00 27.25
C THR A 746 -5.55 -16.30 26.03
N LEU A 747 -6.26 -15.33 25.45
CA LEU A 747 -5.75 -14.54 24.32
C LEU A 747 -4.47 -13.79 24.69
N ILE A 748 -4.37 -13.28 25.92
CA ILE A 748 -3.17 -12.59 26.43
C ILE A 748 -1.98 -13.56 26.56
N ASP A 749 -2.21 -14.79 27.04
CA ASP A 749 -1.17 -15.84 27.08
C ASP A 749 -0.65 -16.14 25.66
N VAL A 750 -1.56 -16.26 24.69
CA VAL A 750 -1.23 -16.55 23.31
C VAL A 750 -0.43 -15.41 22.69
N ALA A 751 -0.87 -14.17 22.86
CA ALA A 751 -0.21 -12.99 22.32
C ALA A 751 1.24 -12.85 22.85
N ILE A 752 1.42 -13.00 24.17
CA ILE A 752 2.74 -12.95 24.81
C ILE A 752 3.62 -14.10 24.34
N GLY A 753 3.10 -15.33 24.35
CA GLY A 753 3.85 -16.52 23.96
C GLY A 753 4.35 -16.45 22.52
N ILE A 754 3.51 -15.99 21.58
CA ILE A 754 3.90 -15.81 20.18
C ILE A 754 5.01 -14.77 20.05
N TYR A 755 4.83 -13.57 20.63
CA TYR A 755 5.82 -12.51 20.55
C TYR A 755 7.17 -12.93 21.16
N ARG A 756 7.14 -13.49 22.39
CA ARG A 756 8.36 -13.93 23.08
C ARG A 756 9.04 -15.07 22.35
N THR A 757 8.30 -15.97 21.72
CA THR A 757 8.89 -17.01 20.86
C THR A 757 9.62 -16.39 19.67
N TYR A 758 8.98 -15.45 18.97
CA TYR A 758 9.61 -14.73 17.86
C TYR A 758 10.91 -14.04 18.27
N LYS A 759 10.86 -13.31 19.40
CA LYS A 759 11.99 -12.59 19.97
C LYS A 759 13.15 -13.49 20.36
N ASN A 760 12.88 -14.68 20.91
CA ASN A 760 13.93 -15.61 21.36
C ASN A 760 14.59 -16.39 20.22
N PHE A 761 13.88 -16.67 19.13
CA PHE A 761 14.36 -17.54 18.06
C PHE A 761 14.77 -16.84 16.76
N ASN A 762 14.62 -15.51 16.67
CA ASN A 762 15.01 -14.69 15.51
C ASN A 762 14.50 -15.27 14.17
N VAL A 763 13.18 -15.51 14.07
CA VAL A 763 12.59 -16.33 12.99
C VAL A 763 12.76 -15.68 11.62
N HIS A 764 13.54 -16.32 10.74
CA HIS A 764 13.70 -15.93 9.34
C HIS A 764 12.86 -16.82 8.41
N ASN A 765 11.64 -16.41 8.09
CA ASN A 765 10.85 -17.11 7.07
C ASN A 765 11.17 -16.54 5.67
N TYR A 766 12.09 -17.14 4.93
CA TYR A 766 12.31 -16.78 3.53
C TYR A 766 11.25 -17.45 2.66
N TYR A 767 10.36 -16.66 2.08
CA TYR A 767 9.56 -17.08 0.92
C TYR A 767 9.74 -16.01 -0.16
N TYR A 768 10.42 -16.41 -1.24
CA TYR A 768 10.42 -15.78 -2.55
C TYR A 768 10.05 -16.85 -3.57
#